data_AF-A0A7C4ZK54-F1
#
_entry.id   AF-A0A7C4ZK54-F1
#
_cell.length_a   1.000
_cell.length_b   1.000
_cell.length_c   1.000
_cell.angle_alpha   90.00
_cell.angle_beta   90.00
_cell.angle_gamma   90.00
#
_symmetry.space_group_name_H-M   'P 1'
#
loop_
_entity.id
_entity.type
_entity.pdbx_description
1 polymer ?
#
loop_
_entity_poly.entity_id
_entity_poly.type
_entity_poly.pdbx_seq_one_letter_code
_entity_poly.pdbx_strand_id
1 'polypeptide(L)'
;MSGAGAVRIRHQEQIFRPLRQIHPKRRPPQVRRRKKAAIGGGTKRALDFTMALLALIVLALPLLIVALAIKLDSRGPVFFLQRRGGFRRRPFLLIKFRTMSVTEDGACVVQAMRADPRVTRLGKWLRRLWIDELPQLINVLRGEMSIVGPRPHAVAHDAHFRGWDTRYGRRFAARPGLTGLAQVMGSRGYLEDEAALRRRVDFDLRYIERWSLPLDLWIMLRTAMLWWQPASDPVLERLLRTAQGAAAEAAGPPAQTRLNVAHVITRYIRGGADENTRLSCNAQAAAGHRVALIYGREAHEEMLAQLDPRVERIQITALVRRIDPICDAIALLAIAAALNRLKPDIVHTHTSKAGILGRIAGRIAGAKAVVHGVHILPFLNVNRLKRWAFLALERLVAPLTDAFVSVSPKMQACCRAERVGERALHVVAPSGMDVALFRRAEPFGAAELERELGAGAAARKLVVMAAALEPRKRVAEFLPAFRNVVDRCPDAVLVVLGEGPERECILRRAEALGLRDNVRLLGYRVDIERWLASASVCVLSSEREGLPRAVVQYVLAARPVVAADLPGLDAVLHDGENGFVTSSDDLLSMAEPIVRLLTIPRLAERFSSYSRRMDLSAWSIDNMTAQLERVYFGVLHVRRRKQRTLVGEPAWTLSS
;
A
#
# COMPACT_ATOMS: atom_id res chain seq x y z
N MET A 1 42.81 -22.12 49.26
CA MET A 1 43.40 -21.93 47.92
C MET A 1 42.26 -21.88 46.91
N SER A 2 42.27 -20.88 46.02
CA SER A 2 41.54 -20.71 44.74
C SER A 2 40.02 -20.97 44.70
N GLY A 3 39.14 -20.14 44.16
CA GLY A 3 39.27 -19.05 43.18
C GLY A 3 38.11 -19.16 42.16
N ALA A 4 37.59 -18.00 41.73
CA ALA A 4 36.50 -17.76 40.76
C ALA A 4 35.06 -17.96 41.30
N GLY A 5 34.11 -17.02 41.18
CA GLY A 5 34.03 -15.81 40.36
C GLY A 5 32.64 -15.70 39.75
N ALA A 6 31.62 -15.36 40.55
CA ALA A 6 30.24 -15.20 40.10
C ALA A 6 29.84 -13.72 40.14
N VAL A 7 29.65 -13.11 38.96
CA VAL A 7 29.05 -11.78 38.80
C VAL A 7 27.54 -11.92 38.99
N ARG A 8 27.04 -11.48 40.15
CA ARG A 8 25.60 -11.34 40.45
C ARG A 8 25.11 -9.93 40.09
N ILE A 9 23.98 -9.92 39.39
CA ILE A 9 23.15 -8.77 39.00
C ILE A 9 22.75 -7.97 40.25
N ARG A 10 23.02 -6.65 40.27
CA ARG A 10 22.62 -5.74 41.35
C ARG A 10 21.21 -5.18 41.14
N HIS A 11 20.49 -5.24 42.25
CA HIS A 11 19.19 -4.75 42.63
C HIS A 11 18.73 -3.37 42.11
N GLN A 12 17.42 -3.34 41.85
CA GLN A 12 16.51 -2.20 42.05
C GLN A 12 16.73 -1.54 43.42
N GLU A 13 16.88 -0.22 43.44
CA GLU A 13 16.32 0.76 44.40
C GLU A 13 17.06 2.09 44.23
N GLN A 14 16.44 3.20 44.68
CA GLN A 14 16.75 4.62 44.41
C GLN A 14 16.11 5.07 43.09
N ILE A 15 15.16 6.01 43.06
CA ILE A 15 15.21 7.35 43.67
C ILE A 15 13.78 7.79 44.03
N PHE A 16 13.47 7.89 45.33
CA PHE A 16 12.37 8.70 45.85
C PHE A 16 12.97 9.74 46.81
N ARG A 17 12.85 11.02 46.47
CA ARG A 17 13.01 12.14 47.42
C ARG A 17 11.71 12.94 47.45
N PRO A 18 11.16 13.29 48.62
CA PRO A 18 9.95 14.11 48.72
C PRO A 18 10.30 15.58 48.47
N LEU A 19 9.60 16.22 47.53
CA LEU A 19 9.74 17.66 47.30
C LEU A 19 9.04 18.44 48.42
N ARG A 20 9.81 19.30 49.08
CA ARG A 20 9.42 20.25 50.13
C ARG A 20 8.25 21.14 49.70
N GLN A 21 7.37 21.43 50.66
CA GLN A 21 6.35 22.47 50.58
C GLN A 21 6.99 23.85 50.30
N ILE A 22 6.52 24.54 49.26
CA ILE A 22 6.82 25.94 48.99
C ILE A 22 5.50 26.72 49.04
N HIS A 23 5.39 27.63 50.00
CA HIS A 23 4.29 28.60 50.11
C HIS A 23 4.42 29.70 49.02
N PRO A 24 3.30 30.32 48.58
CA PRO A 24 3.26 31.03 47.31
C PRO A 24 3.60 32.52 47.46
N LYS A 25 4.64 33.02 46.77
CA LYS A 25 4.81 34.46 46.53
C LYS A 25 5.28 34.75 45.11
N ARG A 26 4.31 35.23 44.32
CA ARG A 26 4.35 36.20 43.20
C ARG A 26 3.40 35.75 42.10
N ARG A 27 2.28 36.47 41.96
CA ARG A 27 1.29 36.27 40.89
C ARG A 27 1.98 36.58 39.55
N PRO A 28 1.99 35.66 38.56
CA PRO A 28 2.43 36.00 37.22
C PRO A 28 1.42 36.98 36.60
N PRO A 29 1.87 37.85 35.67
CA PRO A 29 1.04 38.91 35.10
C PRO A 29 -0.21 38.31 34.46
N GLN A 30 -1.37 38.88 34.77
CA GLN A 30 -2.65 38.53 34.14
C GLN A 30 -2.60 38.93 32.66
N VAL A 31 -2.08 38.05 31.82
CA VAL A 31 -2.34 38.12 30.38
C VAL A 31 -3.85 37.92 30.23
N ARG A 32 -4.57 39.00 29.93
CA ARG A 32 -5.97 38.98 29.46
C ARG A 32 -6.04 38.04 28.25
N ARG A 33 -6.23 36.74 28.49
CA ARG A 33 -6.50 35.74 27.44
C ARG A 33 -7.85 36.08 26.85
N ARG A 34 -7.87 36.83 25.73
CA ARG A 34 -9.04 36.96 24.85
C ARG A 34 -9.67 35.58 24.72
N LYS A 35 -10.95 35.44 25.06
CA LYS A 35 -11.70 34.18 24.98
C LYS A 35 -11.85 33.78 23.50
N LYS A 36 -10.80 33.27 22.85
CA LYS A 36 -10.91 32.67 21.51
C LYS A 36 -11.90 31.50 21.58
N ALA A 37 -12.97 31.56 20.80
CA ALA A 37 -13.95 30.48 20.71
C ALA A 37 -13.27 29.16 20.31
N ALA A 38 -13.92 28.02 20.59
CA ALA A 38 -13.47 26.76 20.03
C ALA A 38 -13.41 26.86 18.49
N ILE A 39 -12.57 26.04 17.87
CA ILE A 39 -12.44 25.95 16.42
C ILE A 39 -13.83 25.83 15.77
N GLY A 40 -14.09 26.65 14.75
CA GLY A 40 -15.38 26.71 14.06
C GLY A 40 -16.53 27.42 14.77
N GLY A 41 -16.31 27.93 15.99
CA GLY A 41 -17.24 28.87 16.65
C GLY A 41 -18.69 28.37 16.74
N GLY A 42 -19.63 29.27 16.43
CA GLY A 42 -21.07 28.99 16.50
C GLY A 42 -21.59 28.10 15.37
N THR A 43 -21.00 28.17 14.17
CA THR A 43 -21.48 27.40 13.00
C THR A 43 -21.22 25.91 13.17
N LYS A 44 -20.00 25.53 13.55
CA LYS A 44 -19.69 24.14 13.93
C LYS A 44 -20.59 23.67 15.08
N ARG A 45 -20.85 24.55 16.05
CA ARG A 45 -21.68 24.21 17.20
C ARG A 45 -23.13 23.91 16.82
N ALA A 46 -23.72 24.71 15.94
CA ALA A 46 -25.07 24.49 15.44
C ALA A 46 -25.17 23.17 14.67
N LEU A 47 -24.21 22.89 13.77
CA LEU A 47 -24.15 21.63 13.03
C LEU A 47 -24.05 20.42 13.97
N ASP A 48 -23.11 20.45 14.92
CA ASP A 48 -22.93 19.37 15.90
C ASP A 48 -24.20 19.12 16.72
N PHE A 49 -24.88 20.19 17.13
CA PHE A 49 -26.11 20.09 17.92
C PHE A 49 -27.24 19.47 17.10
N THR A 50 -27.53 20.00 15.91
CA THR A 50 -28.60 19.50 15.05
C THR A 50 -28.38 18.04 14.67
N MET A 51 -27.18 17.68 14.27
CA MET A 51 -26.85 16.30 13.88
C MET A 51 -26.92 15.33 15.08
N ALA A 52 -26.44 15.73 16.26
CA ALA A 52 -26.52 14.90 17.45
C ALA A 52 -27.97 14.72 17.93
N LEU A 53 -28.80 15.76 17.82
CA LEU A 53 -30.21 15.71 18.17
C LEU A 53 -30.97 14.75 17.25
N LEU A 54 -30.81 14.90 15.92
CA LEU A 54 -31.42 14.00 14.94
C LEU A 54 -30.97 12.55 15.14
N ALA A 55 -29.67 12.32 15.37
CA ALA A 55 -29.15 10.99 15.64
C ALA A 55 -29.74 10.39 16.92
N LEU A 56 -29.88 11.16 17.99
CA LEU A 56 -30.49 10.67 19.24
C LEU A 56 -31.97 10.35 19.09
N ILE A 57 -32.73 11.13 18.30
CA ILE A 57 -34.14 10.83 18.01
C ILE A 57 -34.26 9.50 17.26
N VAL A 58 -33.49 9.32 16.19
CA VAL A 58 -33.51 8.09 15.38
C VAL A 58 -33.02 6.87 16.18
N LEU A 59 -32.01 7.06 17.03
CA LEU A 59 -31.39 5.97 17.80
C LEU A 59 -32.04 5.74 19.17
N ALA A 60 -33.05 6.52 19.58
CA ALA A 60 -33.63 6.45 20.91
C ALA A 60 -34.10 5.03 21.29
N LEU A 61 -34.88 4.39 20.41
CA LEU A 61 -35.41 3.04 20.63
C LEU A 61 -34.30 1.96 20.65
N PRO A 62 -33.36 1.91 19.68
CA PRO A 62 -32.19 1.03 19.76
C PRO A 62 -31.35 1.21 21.02
N LEU A 63 -31.10 2.46 21.44
CA LEU A 63 -30.31 2.76 22.64
C LEU A 63 -31.02 2.30 23.92
N LEU A 64 -32.35 2.38 23.96
CA LEU A 64 -33.14 1.84 25.06
C LEU A 64 -33.05 0.31 25.15
N ILE A 65 -33.13 -0.39 24.02
CA ILE A 65 -32.95 -1.85 23.96
C ILE A 65 -31.56 -2.25 24.47
N VAL A 66 -30.52 -1.53 24.05
CA VAL A 66 -29.14 -1.75 24.52
C VAL A 66 -29.02 -1.49 26.02
N ALA A 67 -29.65 -0.43 26.54
CA ALA A 67 -29.67 -0.14 27.97
C ALA A 67 -30.30 -1.27 28.80
N LEU A 68 -31.42 -1.81 28.34
CA LEU A 68 -32.09 -2.97 28.96
C LEU A 68 -31.20 -4.22 28.89
N ALA A 69 -30.60 -4.49 27.73
CA ALA A 69 -29.69 -5.63 27.56
C ALA A 69 -28.47 -5.57 28.49
N ILE A 70 -27.91 -4.37 28.74
CA ILE A 70 -26.80 -4.19 29.71
C ILE A 70 -27.25 -4.49 31.14
N LYS A 71 -28.48 -4.12 31.51
CA LYS A 71 -29.05 -4.42 32.84
C LYS A 71 -29.28 -5.92 33.03
N LEU A 72 -29.63 -6.64 31.97
CA LEU A 72 -29.81 -8.09 32.00
C LEU A 72 -28.48 -8.86 31.96
N ASP A 73 -27.45 -8.34 31.27
CA ASP A 73 -26.13 -8.99 31.14
C ASP A 73 -25.28 -8.92 32.42
N SER A 74 -25.35 -7.82 33.19
CA SER A 74 -24.51 -7.64 34.39
C SER A 74 -25.11 -6.69 35.44
N ARG A 75 -24.84 -6.95 36.73
CA ARG A 75 -25.27 -6.08 37.85
C ARG A 75 -24.59 -4.71 37.80
N GLY A 76 -25.31 -3.63 38.12
CA GLY A 76 -24.80 -2.24 38.25
C GLY A 76 -25.38 -1.24 37.21
N PRO A 77 -24.75 -0.07 36.99
CA PRO A 77 -25.32 1.00 36.16
C PRO A 77 -25.23 0.72 34.64
N VAL A 78 -26.20 1.24 33.87
CA VAL A 78 -26.21 1.15 32.40
C VAL A 78 -25.06 1.94 31.78
N PHE A 79 -24.85 3.16 32.28
CA PHE A 79 -23.83 4.06 31.78
C PHE A 79 -22.54 3.93 32.59
N PHE A 80 -21.43 3.95 31.88
CA PHE A 80 -20.11 4.19 32.43
C PHE A 80 -19.79 5.68 32.29
N LEU A 81 -19.46 6.30 33.42
CA LEU A 81 -19.15 7.72 33.53
C LEU A 81 -17.68 7.88 33.91
N GLN A 82 -16.92 8.69 33.18
CA GLN A 82 -15.49 8.89 33.47
C GLN A 82 -15.02 10.30 33.13
N ARG A 83 -14.19 10.89 33.99
CA ARG A 83 -13.60 12.21 33.76
C ARG A 83 -12.57 12.16 32.63
N ARG A 84 -12.74 13.04 31.66
CA ARG A 84 -11.84 13.20 30.49
C ARG A 84 -11.37 14.62 30.35
N GLY A 85 -10.19 14.82 29.78
CA GLY A 85 -9.69 16.14 29.40
C GLY A 85 -10.52 16.75 28.27
N GLY A 86 -11.12 17.92 28.51
CA GLY A 86 -11.96 18.64 27.54
C GLY A 86 -11.32 19.91 26.97
N PHE A 87 -12.12 20.68 26.23
CA PHE A 87 -11.68 21.96 25.65
C PHE A 87 -11.07 22.87 26.72
N ARG A 88 -9.91 23.47 26.42
CA ARG A 88 -9.09 24.26 27.36
C ARG A 88 -8.72 23.51 28.64
N ARG A 89 -8.58 22.18 28.56
CA ARG A 89 -8.23 21.30 29.68
C ARG A 89 -9.27 21.27 30.79
N ARG A 90 -10.49 21.75 30.53
CA ARG A 90 -11.59 21.63 31.50
C ARG A 90 -12.06 20.17 31.49
N PRO A 91 -11.98 19.44 32.62
CA PRO A 91 -12.48 18.08 32.66
C PRO A 91 -14.00 18.06 32.47
N PHE A 92 -14.52 17.03 31.83
CA PHE A 92 -15.95 16.77 31.68
C PHE A 92 -16.23 15.29 31.90
N LEU A 93 -17.49 14.94 32.15
CA LEU A 93 -17.91 13.58 32.40
C LEU A 93 -18.34 12.91 31.08
N LEU A 94 -17.50 12.02 30.56
CA LEU A 94 -17.82 11.25 29.35
C LEU A 94 -18.87 10.18 29.68
N ILE A 95 -19.95 10.15 28.90
CA ILE A 95 -21.02 9.17 29.02
C ILE A 95 -20.86 8.11 27.94
N LYS A 96 -20.80 6.84 28.31
CA LYS A 96 -20.83 5.70 27.37
C LYS A 96 -21.60 4.54 27.98
N PHE A 97 -21.99 3.56 27.20
CA PHE A 97 -22.54 2.33 27.77
C PHE A 97 -21.46 1.56 28.51
N ARG A 98 -21.88 0.90 29.59
CA ARG A 98 -20.99 0.04 30.36
C ARG A 98 -20.72 -1.24 29.58
N THR A 99 -19.47 -1.44 29.20
CA THR A 99 -18.98 -2.65 28.52
C THR A 99 -18.01 -3.46 29.38
N MET A 100 -17.71 -3.00 30.59
CA MET A 100 -16.74 -3.60 31.49
C MET A 100 -17.33 -3.71 32.91
N SER A 101 -16.87 -4.68 33.68
CA SER A 101 -17.28 -4.90 35.08
C SER A 101 -16.78 -3.81 36.03
N VAL A 102 -15.73 -3.08 35.63
CA VAL A 102 -15.12 -1.99 36.41
C VAL A 102 -15.64 -0.62 35.98
N THR A 103 -15.80 0.29 36.96
CA THR A 103 -16.29 1.67 36.76
C THR A 103 -15.35 2.72 37.37
N GLU A 104 -14.05 2.43 37.43
CA GLU A 104 -13.06 3.29 38.10
C GLU A 104 -12.78 4.60 37.34
N ASP A 105 -12.69 5.71 38.09
CA ASP A 105 -12.39 7.08 37.63
C ASP A 105 -11.29 7.75 38.49
N GLY A 106 -10.43 6.93 39.12
CA GLY A 106 -9.39 7.38 40.06
C GLY A 106 -8.12 7.92 39.40
N ALA A 107 -7.10 8.25 40.21
CA ALA A 107 -5.81 8.75 39.74
C ALA A 107 -4.99 7.70 38.95
N CYS A 108 -5.23 6.41 39.22
CA CYS A 108 -4.68 5.30 38.46
C CYS A 108 -5.81 4.61 37.70
N VAL A 109 -5.86 4.80 36.37
CA VAL A 109 -6.80 4.11 35.48
C VAL A 109 -5.99 3.23 34.55
N VAL A 110 -6.14 1.91 34.66
CA VAL A 110 -5.48 0.97 33.75
C VAL A 110 -6.12 1.09 32.37
N GLN A 111 -5.32 1.44 31.36
CA GLN A 111 -5.77 1.46 29.97
C GLN A 111 -6.27 0.07 29.57
N ALA A 112 -7.46 -0.01 28.97
CA ALA A 112 -7.98 -1.29 28.49
C ALA A 112 -6.99 -1.90 27.49
N MET A 113 -6.81 -3.22 27.54
CA MET A 113 -5.92 -3.96 26.64
C MET A 113 -6.73 -4.79 25.62
N ARG A 114 -6.03 -5.38 24.65
CA ARG A 114 -6.64 -6.34 23.72
C ARG A 114 -7.03 -7.61 24.50
N ALA A 115 -8.28 -8.07 24.33
CA ALA A 115 -8.84 -9.20 25.08
C ALA A 115 -8.88 -9.02 26.62
N ASP A 116 -9.17 -7.80 27.08
CA ASP A 116 -9.25 -7.46 28.51
C ASP A 116 -10.33 -8.32 29.24
N PRO A 117 -9.97 -9.04 30.32
CA PRO A 117 -10.88 -9.94 31.02
C PRO A 117 -12.04 -9.20 31.71
N ARG A 118 -11.91 -7.89 31.92
CA ARG A 118 -12.94 -7.06 32.54
C ARG A 118 -14.10 -6.73 31.60
N VAL A 119 -14.05 -7.09 30.32
CA VAL A 119 -15.11 -6.80 29.33
C VAL A 119 -16.24 -7.84 29.43
N THR A 120 -17.48 -7.37 29.56
CA THR A 120 -18.66 -8.26 29.68
C THR A 120 -19.00 -8.96 28.36
N ARG A 121 -19.86 -9.99 28.38
CA ARG A 121 -20.24 -10.75 27.17
C ARG A 121 -20.92 -9.86 26.14
N LEU A 122 -21.92 -9.07 26.56
CA LEU A 122 -22.54 -8.07 25.70
C LEU A 122 -21.56 -6.93 25.36
N GLY A 123 -20.72 -6.54 26.32
CA GLY A 123 -19.71 -5.50 26.14
C GLY A 123 -18.75 -5.77 24.97
N LYS A 124 -18.41 -7.03 24.69
CA LYS A 124 -17.60 -7.42 23.53
C LYS A 124 -18.26 -7.00 22.21
N TRP A 125 -19.57 -7.24 22.07
CA TRP A 125 -20.34 -6.87 20.87
C TRP A 125 -20.54 -5.36 20.77
N LEU A 126 -20.89 -4.69 21.87
CA LEU A 126 -21.10 -3.25 21.87
C LEU A 126 -19.84 -2.48 21.46
N ARG A 127 -18.66 -2.88 21.95
CA ARG A 127 -17.36 -2.30 21.54
C ARG A 127 -16.99 -2.62 20.10
N ARG A 128 -17.38 -3.80 19.60
CA ARG A 128 -17.13 -4.20 18.20
C ARG A 128 -17.96 -3.37 17.23
N LEU A 129 -19.22 -3.12 17.60
CA LEU A 129 -20.18 -2.37 16.79
C LEU A 129 -20.19 -0.86 17.07
N TRP A 130 -19.38 -0.39 18.03
CA TRP A 130 -19.26 1.03 18.41
C TRP A 130 -20.54 1.64 18.97
N ILE A 131 -21.46 0.78 19.36
CA ILE A 131 -22.72 1.16 20.00
C ILE A 131 -22.44 1.71 21.39
N ASP A 132 -21.36 1.28 22.04
CA ASP A 132 -21.05 1.70 23.41
C ASP A 132 -20.76 3.21 23.53
N GLU A 133 -20.31 3.86 22.47
CA GLU A 133 -19.95 5.27 22.47
C GLU A 133 -21.09 6.20 22.05
N LEU A 134 -22.20 5.68 21.53
CA LEU A 134 -23.36 6.48 21.10
C LEU A 134 -23.94 7.39 22.20
N PRO A 135 -23.96 7.02 23.50
CA PRO A 135 -24.42 7.94 24.55
C PRO A 135 -23.62 9.25 24.64
N GLN A 136 -22.42 9.33 24.07
CA GLN A 136 -21.63 10.56 24.00
C GLN A 136 -22.29 11.65 23.15
N LEU A 137 -23.28 11.32 22.31
CA LEU A 137 -24.12 12.33 21.64
C LEU A 137 -24.80 13.27 22.65
N ILE A 138 -25.08 12.81 23.88
CA ILE A 138 -25.58 13.65 24.97
C ILE A 138 -24.51 14.68 25.38
N ASN A 139 -23.24 14.28 25.46
CA ASN A 139 -22.13 15.22 25.72
C ASN A 139 -21.97 16.24 24.59
N VAL A 140 -22.27 15.84 23.34
CA VAL A 140 -22.35 16.78 22.22
C VAL A 140 -23.48 17.77 22.43
N LEU A 141 -24.70 17.34 22.80
CA LEU A 141 -25.80 18.27 23.09
C LEU A 141 -25.49 19.23 24.26
N ARG A 142 -24.78 18.77 25.29
CA ARG A 142 -24.32 19.61 26.42
C ARG A 142 -23.19 20.59 26.08
N GLY A 143 -22.57 20.45 24.91
CA GLY A 143 -21.50 21.35 24.45
C GLY A 143 -20.11 21.05 25.02
N GLU A 144 -19.99 19.90 25.70
CA GLU A 144 -18.75 19.36 26.25
C GLU A 144 -17.91 18.69 25.14
N MET A 145 -18.58 18.08 24.16
CA MET A 145 -17.99 17.42 23.00
C MET A 145 -18.50 18.01 21.67
N SER A 146 -17.83 17.61 20.58
CA SER A 146 -18.21 17.80 19.19
C SER A 146 -18.38 16.44 18.52
N ILE A 147 -19.10 16.36 17.40
CA ILE A 147 -19.15 15.12 16.62
C ILE A 147 -17.76 14.83 16.04
N VAL A 148 -17.07 15.86 15.53
CA VAL A 148 -15.73 15.75 14.96
C VAL A 148 -14.71 16.55 15.76
N GLY A 149 -13.70 15.87 16.28
CA GLY A 149 -12.60 16.47 17.05
C GLY A 149 -11.58 15.45 17.56
N PRO A 150 -10.51 15.90 18.21
CA PRO A 150 -9.55 15.01 18.86
C PRO A 150 -10.23 14.13 19.90
N ARG A 151 -9.97 12.83 19.90
CA ARG A 151 -10.62 11.90 20.81
C ARG A 151 -10.17 12.12 22.27
N PRO A 152 -11.08 12.19 23.25
CA PRO A 152 -10.72 12.43 24.65
C PRO A 152 -10.01 11.24 25.31
N HIS A 153 -9.03 11.51 26.17
CA HIS A 153 -8.35 10.52 27.00
C HIS A 153 -8.65 10.72 28.49
N ALA A 154 -8.35 9.71 29.31
CA ALA A 154 -8.57 9.79 30.76
C ALA A 154 -7.60 10.82 31.32
N VAL A 155 -8.04 11.58 32.32
CA VAL A 155 -7.18 12.63 32.93
C VAL A 155 -5.86 12.05 33.42
N ALA A 156 -5.88 10.83 33.97
CA ALA A 156 -4.68 10.08 34.37
C ALA A 156 -3.71 9.82 33.20
N HIS A 157 -4.22 9.50 32.00
CA HIS A 157 -3.39 9.24 30.82
C HIS A 157 -2.87 10.52 30.18
N ASP A 158 -3.62 11.62 30.23
CA ASP A 158 -3.19 12.93 29.71
C ASP A 158 -1.91 13.46 30.40
N ALA A 159 -1.67 13.08 31.66
CA ALA A 159 -0.43 13.41 32.36
C ALA A 159 0.76 12.61 31.80
N HIS A 160 0.57 11.31 31.60
CA HIS A 160 1.59 10.41 31.05
C HIS A 160 1.96 10.76 29.59
N PHE A 161 0.95 10.95 28.72
CA PHE A 161 1.16 11.24 27.30
C PHE A 161 1.85 12.58 27.02
N ARG A 162 1.74 13.54 27.93
CA ARG A 162 2.50 14.80 27.85
C ARG A 162 4.01 14.59 28.01
N GLY A 163 4.43 13.53 28.68
CA GLY A 163 5.85 13.16 28.77
C GLY A 163 6.41 12.62 27.44
N TRP A 164 5.57 12.06 26.58
CA TRP A 164 5.96 11.45 25.30
C TRP A 164 5.94 12.44 24.12
N ASP A 165 5.03 13.42 24.12
CA ASP A 165 5.00 14.47 23.10
C ASP A 165 4.65 15.83 23.71
N THR A 166 5.59 16.78 23.64
CA THR A 166 5.41 18.15 24.16
C THR A 166 4.28 18.91 23.46
N ARG A 167 3.93 18.51 22.22
CA ARG A 167 2.84 19.09 21.42
C ARG A 167 1.46 18.54 21.81
N TYR A 168 1.38 17.45 22.59
CA TYR A 168 0.12 16.81 23.00
C TYR A 168 -0.90 17.81 23.56
N GLY A 169 -0.42 18.78 24.34
CA GLY A 169 -1.26 19.82 24.96
C GLY A 169 -1.99 20.73 23.98
N ARG A 170 -1.57 20.81 22.70
CA ARG A 170 -2.24 21.62 21.66
C ARG A 170 -3.60 21.04 21.26
N ARG A 171 -3.84 19.74 21.49
CA ARG A 171 -5.12 19.06 21.19
C ARG A 171 -6.32 19.65 21.94
N PHE A 172 -6.08 20.21 23.13
CA PHE A 172 -7.11 20.88 23.94
C PHE A 172 -7.57 22.24 23.38
N ALA A 173 -7.07 22.66 22.21
CA ALA A 173 -7.56 23.81 21.47
C ALA A 173 -8.89 23.54 20.73
N ALA A 174 -9.26 22.26 20.54
CA ALA A 174 -10.55 21.85 20.01
C ALA A 174 -11.45 21.26 21.11
N ARG A 175 -12.77 21.23 20.87
CA ARG A 175 -13.65 20.35 21.64
C ARG A 175 -13.31 18.88 21.31
N PRO A 176 -13.33 17.98 22.29
CA PRO A 176 -13.14 16.57 22.03
C PRO A 176 -14.22 16.01 21.09
N GLY A 177 -13.81 15.10 20.21
CA GLY A 177 -14.69 14.47 19.21
C GLY A 177 -15.20 13.10 19.62
N LEU A 178 -16.42 12.76 19.19
CA LEU A 178 -16.89 11.38 19.11
C LEU A 178 -16.08 10.61 18.04
N THR A 179 -15.88 11.25 16.89
CA THR A 179 -14.96 10.82 15.84
C THR A 179 -13.93 11.93 15.52
N GLY A 180 -12.90 11.60 14.75
CA GLY A 180 -11.81 12.54 14.44
C GLY A 180 -10.92 12.06 13.30
N LEU A 181 -10.08 12.96 12.77
CA LEU A 181 -9.22 12.69 11.62
C LEU A 181 -8.29 11.49 11.87
N ALA A 182 -7.73 11.37 13.07
CA ALA A 182 -6.89 10.23 13.44
C ALA A 182 -7.63 8.88 13.33
N GLN A 183 -8.92 8.83 13.67
CA GLN A 183 -9.72 7.59 13.60
C GLN A 183 -9.98 7.17 12.15
N VAL A 184 -10.32 8.12 11.26
CA VAL A 184 -10.60 7.82 9.84
C VAL A 184 -9.34 7.52 9.03
N MET A 185 -8.17 8.01 9.47
CA MET A 185 -6.86 7.76 8.86
C MET A 185 -6.16 6.49 9.38
N GLY A 186 -6.87 5.64 10.12
CA GLY A 186 -6.34 4.33 10.56
C GLY A 186 -5.53 4.36 11.86
N SER A 187 -5.35 5.53 12.49
CA SER A 187 -4.73 5.64 13.83
C SER A 187 -5.76 5.34 14.95
N ARG A 188 -6.56 4.30 14.76
CA ARG A 188 -7.68 3.85 15.62
C ARG A 188 -7.19 2.89 16.71
N GLY A 189 -7.90 2.83 17.83
CA GLY A 189 -7.69 1.77 18.83
C GLY A 189 -6.67 2.09 19.92
N TYR A 190 -6.14 1.03 20.53
CA TYR A 190 -5.25 1.04 21.69
C TYR A 190 -3.92 1.74 21.34
N LEU A 191 -3.42 2.56 22.26
CA LEU A 191 -2.09 3.14 22.16
C LEU A 191 -1.12 2.13 22.77
N GLU A 192 -0.42 1.39 21.92
CA GLU A 192 0.52 0.33 22.32
C GLU A 192 1.94 0.88 22.53
N ASP A 193 2.32 1.95 21.83
CA ASP A 193 3.64 2.57 21.90
C ASP A 193 3.61 4.11 21.72
N GLU A 194 4.76 4.75 21.97
CA GLU A 194 4.95 6.20 21.80
C GLU A 194 4.78 6.64 20.34
N ALA A 195 5.21 5.83 19.38
CA ALA A 195 5.09 6.14 17.95
C ALA A 195 3.62 6.24 17.50
N ALA A 196 2.74 5.37 18.01
CA ALA A 196 1.31 5.42 17.77
C ALA A 196 0.67 6.67 18.37
N LEU A 197 1.12 7.08 19.56
CA LEU A 197 0.68 8.35 20.16
C LEU A 197 1.09 9.54 19.29
N ARG A 198 2.36 9.63 18.88
CA ARG A 198 2.86 10.74 18.06
C ARG A 198 2.10 10.85 16.73
N ARG A 199 1.88 9.72 16.04
CA ARG A 199 1.05 9.68 14.81
C ARG A 199 -0.37 10.20 15.06
N ARG A 200 -1.00 9.81 16.17
CA ARG A 200 -2.34 10.30 16.54
C ARG A 200 -2.32 11.81 16.80
N VAL A 201 -1.33 12.29 17.55
CA VAL A 201 -1.15 13.72 17.84
C VAL A 201 -0.99 14.49 16.53
N ASP A 202 -0.17 14.02 15.58
CA ASP A 202 0.02 14.69 14.29
C ASP A 202 -1.29 14.84 13.51
N PHE A 203 -2.13 13.80 13.45
CA PHE A 203 -3.44 13.90 12.80
C PHE A 203 -4.39 14.86 13.52
N ASP A 204 -4.40 14.84 14.86
CA ASP A 204 -5.25 15.76 15.63
C ASP A 204 -4.82 17.21 15.46
N LEU A 205 -3.51 17.49 15.36
CA LEU A 205 -2.99 18.83 15.08
C LEU A 205 -3.28 19.26 13.65
N ARG A 206 -3.11 18.38 12.66
CA ARG A 206 -3.49 18.67 11.26
C ARG A 206 -4.97 19.01 11.14
N TYR A 207 -5.84 18.31 11.86
CA TYR A 207 -7.27 18.62 11.91
C TYR A 207 -7.51 20.02 12.50
N ILE A 208 -6.87 20.33 13.63
CA ILE A 208 -6.97 21.64 14.28
C ILE A 208 -6.49 22.78 13.37
N GLU A 209 -5.39 22.57 12.66
CA GLU A 209 -4.76 23.57 11.79
C GLU A 209 -5.53 23.80 10.48
N ARG A 210 -6.14 22.75 9.93
CA ARG A 210 -6.83 22.77 8.62
C ARG A 210 -8.35 22.71 8.73
N TRP A 211 -8.90 22.98 9.92
CA TRP A 211 -10.32 22.79 10.16
C TRP A 211 -11.16 23.58 9.14
N SER A 212 -12.16 22.91 8.58
CA SER A 212 -13.18 23.49 7.72
C SER A 212 -14.46 22.64 7.79
N LEU A 213 -15.62 23.23 7.48
CA LEU A 213 -16.89 22.49 7.47
C LEU A 213 -16.89 21.31 6.48
N PRO A 214 -16.33 21.41 5.26
CA PRO A 214 -16.21 20.26 4.37
C PRO A 214 -15.36 19.12 4.94
N LEU A 215 -14.30 19.45 5.69
CA LEU A 215 -13.48 18.45 6.37
C LEU A 215 -14.28 17.72 7.45
N ASP A 216 -15.08 18.43 8.25
CA ASP A 216 -15.98 17.83 9.24
C ASP A 216 -16.97 16.87 8.57
N LEU A 217 -17.63 17.30 7.49
CA LEU A 217 -18.60 16.47 6.77
C LEU A 217 -17.94 15.24 6.14
N TRP A 218 -16.74 15.39 5.60
CA TRP A 218 -15.96 14.27 5.06
C TRP A 218 -15.59 13.26 6.15
N ILE A 219 -15.15 13.72 7.34
CA ILE A 219 -14.84 12.85 8.48
C ILE A 219 -16.10 12.11 8.98
N MET A 220 -17.24 12.79 9.04
CA MET A 220 -18.53 12.18 9.42
C MET A 220 -18.93 11.08 8.41
N LEU A 221 -18.92 11.39 7.11
CA LEU A 221 -19.26 10.43 6.06
C LEU A 221 -18.32 9.23 6.06
N ARG A 222 -17.01 9.47 6.20
CA ARG A 222 -16.01 8.40 6.27
C ARG A 222 -16.21 7.54 7.51
N THR A 223 -16.56 8.14 8.65
CA THR A 223 -16.92 7.41 9.88
C THR A 223 -18.14 6.51 9.66
N ALA A 224 -19.20 7.01 9.01
CA ALA A 224 -20.39 6.22 8.68
C ALA A 224 -20.06 5.05 7.73
N MET A 225 -19.20 5.26 6.72
CA MET A 225 -18.73 4.19 5.84
C MET A 225 -17.92 3.12 6.58
N LEU A 226 -17.16 3.49 7.61
CA LEU A 226 -16.44 2.54 8.46
C LEU A 226 -17.38 1.72 9.35
N TRP A 227 -18.54 2.25 9.73
CA TRP A 227 -19.58 1.55 10.49
C TRP A 227 -20.31 0.49 9.66
N TRP A 228 -20.52 0.75 8.37
CA TRP A 228 -21.13 -0.20 7.44
C TRP A 228 -20.24 -1.42 7.12
N GLN A 229 -19.00 -1.44 7.62
CA GLN A 229 -18.04 -2.50 7.35
C GLN A 229 -17.91 -3.43 8.57
N PRO A 230 -18.22 -4.74 8.46
CA PRO A 230 -18.04 -5.66 9.58
C PRO A 230 -16.58 -5.64 10.05
N ALA A 231 -16.38 -5.57 11.38
CA ALA A 231 -15.06 -5.61 11.99
C ALA A 231 -14.37 -6.93 11.65
N SER A 232 -13.21 -6.84 11.01
CA SER A 232 -12.35 -7.96 10.63
C SER A 232 -12.11 -8.89 11.82
N ASP A 233 -12.27 -10.18 11.57
CA ASP A 233 -12.17 -11.24 12.59
C ASP A 233 -10.72 -11.33 13.12
N PRO A 234 -10.48 -11.12 14.42
CA PRO A 234 -9.15 -11.24 15.02
C PRO A 234 -8.54 -12.65 14.85
N VAL A 235 -9.38 -13.68 14.73
CA VAL A 235 -8.95 -15.07 14.49
C VAL A 235 -8.43 -15.21 13.08
N LEU A 236 -9.08 -14.56 12.10
CA LEU A 236 -8.62 -14.52 10.71
C LEU A 236 -7.29 -13.76 10.57
N GLU A 237 -7.11 -12.62 11.26
CA GLU A 237 -5.82 -11.92 11.30
C GLU A 237 -4.72 -12.79 11.92
N ARG A 238 -5.02 -13.53 12.98
CA ARG A 238 -4.06 -14.43 13.62
C ARG A 238 -3.70 -15.60 12.70
N LEU A 239 -4.70 -16.22 12.07
CA LEU A 239 -4.50 -17.28 11.08
C LEU A 239 -3.74 -16.79 9.84
N LEU A 240 -3.97 -15.56 9.39
CA LEU A 240 -3.22 -14.97 8.28
C LEU A 240 -1.77 -14.64 8.69
N ARG A 241 -1.53 -14.15 9.90
CA ARG A 241 -0.16 -13.94 10.42
C ARG A 241 0.57 -15.25 10.68
N THR A 242 -0.11 -16.27 11.19
CA THR A 242 0.44 -17.62 11.35
C THR A 242 0.63 -18.31 10.01
N ALA A 243 -0.22 -18.07 9.00
CA ALA A 243 0.00 -18.56 7.65
C ALA A 243 1.14 -17.82 6.93
N GLN A 244 1.30 -16.52 7.16
CA GLN A 244 2.43 -15.73 6.65
C GLN A 244 3.73 -16.08 7.37
N GLY A 245 3.68 -16.34 8.68
CA GLY A 245 4.78 -16.82 9.51
C GLY A 245 5.17 -18.25 9.16
N ALA A 246 4.20 -19.17 9.03
CA ALA A 246 4.45 -20.54 8.58
C ALA A 246 4.88 -20.62 7.11
N ALA A 247 4.46 -19.68 6.25
CA ALA A 247 5.01 -19.56 4.89
C ALA A 247 6.42 -18.94 4.86
N ALA A 248 6.84 -18.26 5.94
CA ALA A 248 8.18 -17.74 6.12
C ALA A 248 9.10 -18.75 6.85
N GLU A 249 8.56 -19.58 7.75
CA GLU A 249 9.26 -20.58 8.57
C GLU A 249 9.24 -22.00 7.99
N ALA A 250 8.40 -22.30 6.98
CA ALA A 250 8.51 -23.54 6.21
C ALA A 250 9.76 -23.49 5.31
N ALA A 251 10.91 -23.64 5.95
CA ALA A 251 12.19 -23.89 5.32
C ALA A 251 12.27 -25.36 4.89
N GLY A 252 12.47 -25.55 3.58
CA GLY A 252 12.67 -26.81 2.91
C GLY A 252 11.70 -26.96 1.72
N PRO A 253 12.18 -26.98 0.46
CA PRO A 253 11.31 -27.44 -0.62
C PRO A 253 10.87 -28.87 -0.26
N PRO A 254 9.55 -29.16 -0.13
CA PRO A 254 9.12 -30.54 -0.08
C PRO A 254 9.60 -31.21 -1.36
N ALA A 255 10.01 -32.49 -1.28
CA ALA A 255 10.43 -33.30 -2.43
C ALA A 255 9.64 -32.90 -3.69
N GLN A 256 10.36 -32.42 -4.71
CA GLN A 256 9.91 -31.60 -5.84
C GLN A 256 8.54 -32.05 -6.37
N THR A 257 7.47 -31.52 -5.79
CA THR A 257 6.11 -31.89 -6.17
C THR A 257 5.76 -31.06 -7.39
N ARG A 258 5.79 -31.72 -8.55
CA ARG A 258 5.43 -31.11 -9.83
C ARG A 258 4.00 -30.56 -9.76
N LEU A 259 3.85 -29.24 -9.89
CA LEU A 259 2.55 -28.58 -9.99
C LEU A 259 2.10 -28.47 -11.45
N ASN A 260 0.78 -28.43 -11.64
CA ASN A 260 0.14 -28.01 -12.88
C ASN A 260 -0.42 -26.58 -12.71
N VAL A 261 0.18 -25.61 -13.38
CA VAL A 261 -0.10 -24.18 -13.20
C VAL A 261 -0.65 -23.59 -14.50
N ALA A 262 -1.84 -23.00 -14.44
CA ALA A 262 -2.44 -22.27 -15.56
C ALA A 262 -2.41 -20.77 -15.29
N HIS A 263 -1.67 -20.04 -16.11
CA HIS A 263 -1.64 -18.58 -16.12
C HIS A 263 -2.73 -18.03 -17.05
N VAL A 264 -3.42 -16.95 -16.65
CA VAL A 264 -4.47 -16.32 -17.46
C VAL A 264 -4.24 -14.82 -17.56
N ILE A 265 -4.09 -14.28 -18.77
CA ILE A 265 -3.83 -12.85 -19.02
C ILE A 265 -4.70 -12.31 -20.17
N THR A 266 -5.13 -11.03 -20.08
CA THR A 266 -6.12 -10.48 -21.03
C THR A 266 -5.55 -10.31 -22.43
N ARG A 267 -4.28 -9.97 -22.54
CA ARG A 267 -3.52 -9.75 -23.77
C ARG A 267 -2.10 -10.23 -23.51
N TYR A 268 -1.34 -10.45 -24.58
CA TYR A 268 0.05 -10.85 -24.46
C TYR A 268 0.95 -9.99 -25.35
N ILE A 269 1.17 -8.76 -24.89
CA ILE A 269 1.84 -7.70 -25.64
C ILE A 269 3.14 -7.28 -24.93
N ARG A 270 3.85 -6.31 -25.49
CA ARG A 270 5.04 -5.71 -24.88
C ARG A 270 4.65 -4.82 -23.69
N GLY A 271 4.41 -5.43 -22.54
CA GLY A 271 4.02 -4.76 -21.30
C GLY A 271 4.69 -5.37 -20.07
N GLY A 272 4.86 -4.58 -19.00
CA GLY A 272 5.54 -5.07 -17.79
C GLY A 272 4.82 -6.22 -17.08
N ALA A 273 3.48 -6.26 -17.15
CA ALA A 273 2.70 -7.37 -16.60
C ALA A 273 2.87 -8.66 -17.44
N ASP A 274 2.92 -8.51 -18.75
CA ASP A 274 3.11 -9.58 -19.73
C ASP A 274 4.53 -10.17 -19.62
N GLU A 275 5.55 -9.31 -19.50
CA GLU A 275 6.94 -9.69 -19.23
C GLU A 275 7.06 -10.43 -17.90
N ASN A 276 6.47 -9.91 -16.82
CA ASN A 276 6.45 -10.60 -15.53
C ASN A 276 5.80 -11.99 -15.64
N THR A 277 4.71 -12.10 -16.41
CA THR A 277 4.00 -13.36 -16.62
C THR A 277 4.87 -14.34 -17.39
N ARG A 278 5.54 -13.89 -18.47
CA ARG A 278 6.51 -14.68 -19.22
C ARG A 278 7.61 -15.24 -18.33
N LEU A 279 8.26 -14.37 -17.55
CA LEU A 279 9.33 -14.76 -16.62
C LEU A 279 8.84 -15.79 -15.60
N SER A 280 7.62 -15.61 -15.08
CA SER A 280 7.00 -16.56 -14.16
C SER A 280 6.76 -17.92 -14.83
N CYS A 281 6.20 -17.95 -16.05
CA CYS A 281 5.95 -19.18 -16.78
C CYS A 281 7.25 -19.93 -17.11
N ASN A 282 8.26 -19.21 -17.63
CA ASN A 282 9.55 -19.79 -18.01
C ASN A 282 10.27 -20.37 -16.78
N ALA A 283 10.32 -19.64 -15.68
CA ALA A 283 10.97 -20.11 -14.46
C ALA A 283 10.27 -21.34 -13.86
N GLN A 284 8.93 -21.38 -13.87
CA GLN A 284 8.18 -22.56 -13.43
C GLN A 284 8.37 -23.77 -14.34
N ALA A 285 8.44 -23.56 -15.66
CA ALA A 285 8.74 -24.62 -16.62
C ALA A 285 10.16 -25.17 -16.41
N ALA A 286 11.13 -24.28 -16.15
CA ALA A 286 12.50 -24.65 -15.79
C ALA A 286 12.57 -25.44 -14.47
N ALA A 287 11.73 -25.10 -13.49
CA ALA A 287 11.56 -25.84 -12.23
C ALA A 287 10.80 -27.20 -12.40
N GLY A 288 10.43 -27.56 -13.63
CA GLY A 288 9.82 -28.85 -13.95
C GLY A 288 8.29 -28.90 -13.82
N HIS A 289 7.63 -27.79 -13.49
CA HIS A 289 6.16 -27.73 -13.44
C HIS A 289 5.53 -27.89 -14.83
N ARG A 290 4.28 -28.36 -14.87
CA ARG A 290 3.46 -28.28 -16.09
C ARG A 290 2.84 -26.89 -16.11
N VAL A 291 3.10 -26.11 -17.16
CA VAL A 291 2.67 -24.71 -17.23
C VAL A 291 1.86 -24.49 -18.50
N ALA A 292 0.72 -23.82 -18.37
CA ALA A 292 -0.06 -23.32 -19.50
C ALA A 292 -0.25 -21.81 -19.39
N LEU A 293 -0.20 -21.11 -20.52
CA LEU A 293 -0.53 -19.69 -20.63
C LEU A 293 -1.78 -19.52 -21.49
N ILE A 294 -2.86 -19.07 -20.86
CA ILE A 294 -4.10 -18.67 -21.51
C ILE A 294 -4.05 -17.15 -21.75
N TYR A 295 -4.14 -16.73 -22.99
CA TYR A 295 -4.06 -15.31 -23.37
C TYR A 295 -5.14 -14.91 -24.37
N GLY A 296 -5.44 -13.61 -24.44
CA GLY A 296 -6.50 -13.09 -25.31
C GLY A 296 -6.10 -12.84 -26.77
N ARG A 297 -7.01 -12.20 -27.51
CA ARG A 297 -6.86 -11.96 -28.95
C ARG A 297 -5.61 -11.18 -29.34
N GLU A 298 -5.32 -10.11 -28.60
CA GLU A 298 -4.15 -9.26 -28.85
C GLU A 298 -2.89 -9.93 -28.27
N ALA A 299 -2.05 -10.49 -29.14
CA ALA A 299 -0.77 -11.08 -28.80
C ALA A 299 0.32 -10.65 -29.80
N HIS A 300 1.53 -10.38 -29.31
CA HIS A 300 2.68 -10.06 -30.17
C HIS A 300 3.55 -11.32 -30.34
N GLU A 301 3.87 -11.67 -31.59
CA GLU A 301 4.60 -12.91 -31.90
C GLU A 301 5.98 -12.98 -31.22
N GLU A 302 6.69 -11.86 -31.15
CA GLU A 302 7.98 -11.77 -30.45
C GLU A 302 7.90 -12.10 -28.96
N MET A 303 6.79 -11.75 -28.30
CA MET A 303 6.58 -12.11 -26.90
C MET A 303 6.34 -13.61 -26.77
N LEU A 304 5.59 -14.20 -27.70
CA LEU A 304 5.34 -15.65 -27.76
C LEU A 304 6.63 -16.42 -28.05
N ALA A 305 7.49 -15.92 -28.92
CA ALA A 305 8.78 -16.52 -29.25
C ALA A 305 9.72 -16.63 -28.02
N GLN A 306 9.57 -15.74 -27.04
CA GLN A 306 10.36 -15.74 -25.79
C GLN A 306 9.79 -16.65 -24.68
N LEU A 307 8.67 -17.33 -24.90
CA LEU A 307 8.14 -18.33 -23.97
C LEU A 307 8.88 -19.64 -24.09
N ASP A 308 9.20 -20.26 -22.95
CA ASP A 308 9.80 -21.59 -22.89
C ASP A 308 8.95 -22.58 -23.71
N PRO A 309 9.56 -23.41 -24.58
CA PRO A 309 8.83 -24.35 -25.44
C PRO A 309 7.92 -25.33 -24.70
N ARG A 310 8.20 -25.59 -23.41
CA ARG A 310 7.39 -26.49 -22.56
C ARG A 310 6.10 -25.83 -22.05
N VAL A 311 5.93 -24.52 -22.22
CA VAL A 311 4.72 -23.80 -21.80
C VAL A 311 3.62 -23.99 -22.86
N GLU A 312 2.52 -24.62 -22.46
CA GLU A 312 1.36 -24.84 -23.33
C GLU A 312 0.64 -23.51 -23.61
N ARG A 313 0.52 -23.12 -24.87
CA ARG A 313 -0.06 -21.83 -25.30
C ARG A 313 -1.52 -22.01 -25.68
N ILE A 314 -2.43 -21.23 -25.10
CA ILE A 314 -3.86 -21.29 -25.40
C ILE A 314 -4.39 -19.88 -25.66
N GLN A 315 -4.73 -19.59 -26.91
CA GLN A 315 -5.33 -18.31 -27.26
C GLN A 315 -6.86 -18.37 -27.18
N ILE A 316 -7.46 -17.35 -26.56
CA ILE A 316 -8.91 -17.18 -26.48
C ILE A 316 -9.29 -15.90 -27.21
N THR A 317 -9.79 -16.04 -28.44
CA THR A 317 -10.11 -14.92 -29.32
C THR A 317 -11.23 -14.03 -28.78
N ALA A 318 -12.16 -14.55 -27.97
CA ALA A 318 -13.19 -13.74 -27.33
C ALA A 318 -12.66 -12.86 -26.19
N LEU A 319 -11.49 -13.17 -25.62
CA LEU A 319 -10.88 -12.38 -24.56
C LEU A 319 -10.20 -11.14 -25.16
N VAL A 320 -10.91 -10.00 -25.10
CA VAL A 320 -10.48 -8.70 -25.67
C VAL A 320 -10.35 -7.63 -24.59
N ARG A 321 -9.54 -6.58 -24.81
CA ARG A 321 -9.32 -5.53 -23.79
C ARG A 321 -10.58 -4.72 -23.47
N ARG A 322 -11.32 -4.29 -24.49
CA ARG A 322 -12.54 -3.46 -24.33
C ARG A 322 -13.61 -4.22 -23.57
N ILE A 323 -14.38 -3.58 -22.69
CA ILE A 323 -15.50 -4.23 -22.00
C ILE A 323 -16.59 -4.52 -23.04
N ASP A 324 -16.98 -5.80 -23.16
CA ASP A 324 -17.87 -6.27 -24.21
C ASP A 324 -18.61 -7.50 -23.65
N PRO A 325 -19.85 -7.34 -23.16
CA PRO A 325 -20.53 -8.37 -22.35
C PRO A 325 -20.67 -9.73 -23.04
N ILE A 326 -20.88 -9.72 -24.37
CA ILE A 326 -21.01 -10.95 -25.15
C ILE A 326 -19.65 -11.63 -25.27
N CYS A 327 -18.62 -10.87 -25.67
CA CYS A 327 -17.26 -11.40 -25.74
C CYS A 327 -16.77 -11.86 -24.36
N ASP A 328 -17.10 -11.15 -23.29
CA ASP A 328 -16.71 -11.45 -21.91
C ASP A 328 -17.38 -12.73 -21.40
N ALA A 329 -18.65 -12.98 -21.75
CA ALA A 329 -19.34 -14.23 -21.44
C ALA A 329 -18.75 -15.42 -22.22
N ILE A 330 -18.50 -15.26 -23.52
CA ILE A 330 -17.86 -16.29 -24.35
C ILE A 330 -16.44 -16.57 -23.83
N ALA A 331 -15.68 -15.53 -23.51
CA ALA A 331 -14.35 -15.67 -22.93
C ALA A 331 -14.37 -16.41 -21.59
N LEU A 332 -15.34 -16.12 -20.71
CA LEU A 332 -15.49 -16.84 -19.44
C LEU A 332 -15.68 -18.35 -19.66
N LEU A 333 -16.60 -18.73 -20.55
CA LEU A 333 -16.86 -20.13 -20.87
C LEU A 333 -15.66 -20.81 -21.51
N ALA A 334 -14.99 -20.13 -22.45
CA ALA A 334 -13.80 -20.65 -23.12
C ALA A 334 -12.62 -20.82 -22.14
N ILE A 335 -12.40 -19.88 -21.22
CA ILE A 335 -11.40 -20.01 -20.16
C ILE A 335 -11.76 -21.21 -19.27
N ALA A 336 -13.03 -21.34 -18.84
CA ALA A 336 -13.47 -22.44 -17.98
C ALA A 336 -13.28 -23.81 -18.67
N ALA A 337 -13.61 -23.93 -19.95
CA ALA A 337 -13.39 -25.14 -20.74
C ALA A 337 -11.90 -25.49 -20.87
N ALA A 338 -11.05 -24.50 -21.15
CA ALA A 338 -9.60 -24.69 -21.20
C ALA A 338 -9.05 -25.15 -19.85
N LEU A 339 -9.47 -24.52 -18.75
CA LEU A 339 -9.06 -24.90 -17.40
C LEU A 339 -9.56 -26.30 -17.01
N ASN A 340 -10.78 -26.69 -17.41
CA ASN A 340 -11.31 -28.02 -17.16
C ASN A 340 -10.54 -29.12 -17.92
N ARG A 341 -10.08 -28.83 -19.14
CA ARG A 341 -9.17 -29.71 -19.90
C ARG A 341 -7.82 -29.83 -19.21
N LEU A 342 -7.27 -28.71 -18.74
CA LEU A 342 -5.95 -28.67 -18.12
C LEU A 342 -5.91 -29.30 -16.72
N LYS A 343 -7.02 -29.23 -15.97
CA LYS A 343 -7.11 -29.64 -14.55
C LYS A 343 -5.96 -29.08 -13.69
N PRO A 344 -5.78 -27.75 -13.62
CA PRO A 344 -4.66 -27.15 -12.92
C PRO A 344 -4.79 -27.26 -11.40
N ASP A 345 -3.66 -27.44 -10.73
CA ASP A 345 -3.54 -27.26 -9.29
C ASP A 345 -3.71 -25.78 -8.93
N ILE A 346 -3.07 -24.90 -9.70
CA ILE A 346 -3.08 -23.45 -9.50
C ILE A 346 -3.60 -22.75 -10.75
N VAL A 347 -4.59 -21.88 -10.59
CA VAL A 347 -4.94 -20.88 -11.60
C VAL A 347 -4.38 -19.54 -11.15
N HIS A 348 -3.38 -19.01 -11.85
CA HIS A 348 -2.79 -17.70 -11.59
C HIS A 348 -3.26 -16.69 -12.63
N THR A 349 -4.10 -15.75 -12.20
CA THR A 349 -4.66 -14.72 -13.08
C THR A 349 -3.85 -13.42 -13.03
N HIS A 350 -3.75 -12.73 -14.15
CA HIS A 350 -3.06 -11.46 -14.30
C HIS A 350 -3.94 -10.43 -15.01
N THR A 351 -3.64 -9.14 -14.83
CA THR A 351 -4.38 -8.00 -15.39
C THR A 351 -5.85 -7.95 -14.92
N SER A 352 -6.54 -6.82 -15.11
CA SER A 352 -7.87 -6.63 -14.50
C SER A 352 -8.93 -7.57 -15.09
N LYS A 353 -9.11 -7.63 -16.41
CA LYS A 353 -10.19 -8.40 -17.04
C LYS A 353 -10.02 -9.91 -16.89
N ALA A 354 -8.89 -10.46 -17.36
CA ALA A 354 -8.53 -11.86 -17.13
C ALA A 354 -8.43 -12.20 -15.64
N GLY A 355 -8.08 -11.21 -14.79
CA GLY A 355 -8.21 -11.28 -13.35
C GLY A 355 -9.62 -11.64 -12.89
N ILE A 356 -10.64 -10.91 -13.32
CA ILE A 356 -12.05 -11.19 -12.97
C ILE A 356 -12.49 -12.53 -13.59
N LEU A 357 -12.40 -12.67 -14.91
CA LEU A 357 -12.94 -13.84 -15.63
C LEU A 357 -12.22 -15.14 -15.26
N GLY A 358 -10.89 -15.11 -15.17
CA GLY A 358 -10.08 -16.27 -14.84
C GLY A 358 -10.29 -16.77 -13.41
N ARG A 359 -10.59 -15.88 -12.45
CA ARG A 359 -10.91 -16.29 -11.08
C ARG A 359 -12.23 -17.04 -11.01
N ILE A 360 -13.25 -16.53 -11.71
CA ILE A 360 -14.56 -17.18 -11.82
C ILE A 360 -14.41 -18.53 -12.53
N ALA A 361 -13.77 -18.54 -13.72
CA ALA A 361 -13.52 -19.74 -14.50
C ALA A 361 -12.71 -20.80 -13.74
N GLY A 362 -11.69 -20.40 -12.98
CA GLY A 362 -10.89 -21.31 -12.16
C GLY A 362 -11.72 -22.02 -11.09
N ARG A 363 -12.73 -21.36 -10.53
CA ARG A 363 -13.65 -22.02 -9.58
C ARG A 363 -14.65 -22.92 -10.27
N ILE A 364 -15.19 -22.51 -11.42
CA ILE A 364 -16.08 -23.36 -12.23
C ILE A 364 -15.35 -24.66 -12.65
N ALA A 365 -14.10 -24.55 -13.06
CA ALA A 365 -13.28 -25.69 -13.49
C ALA A 365 -12.69 -26.53 -12.33
N GLY A 366 -13.02 -26.22 -11.07
CA GLY A 366 -12.58 -27.01 -9.92
C GLY A 366 -11.08 -26.90 -9.60
N ALA A 367 -10.42 -25.79 -9.93
CA ALA A 367 -9.00 -25.59 -9.61
C ALA A 367 -8.73 -25.71 -8.10
N LYS A 368 -7.62 -26.37 -7.73
CA LYS A 368 -7.30 -26.59 -6.31
C LYS A 368 -7.00 -25.30 -5.57
N ALA A 369 -6.41 -24.29 -6.21
CA ALA A 369 -6.33 -22.94 -5.70
C ALA A 369 -6.33 -21.89 -6.82
N VAL A 370 -6.78 -20.68 -6.48
CA VAL A 370 -6.84 -19.52 -7.38
C VAL A 370 -6.02 -18.37 -6.80
N VAL A 371 -5.03 -17.92 -7.57
CA VAL A 371 -4.10 -16.84 -7.22
C VAL A 371 -4.29 -15.67 -8.19
N HIS A 372 -4.20 -14.44 -7.69
CA HIS A 372 -4.33 -13.22 -8.51
C HIS A 372 -3.10 -12.32 -8.38
N GLY A 373 -2.42 -12.07 -9.50
CA GLY A 373 -1.29 -11.17 -9.62
C GLY A 373 -1.72 -9.72 -9.84
N VAL A 374 -1.41 -8.88 -8.85
CA VAL A 374 -1.73 -7.44 -8.81
C VAL A 374 -0.54 -6.63 -9.34
N HIS A 375 -0.56 -6.36 -10.64
CA HIS A 375 0.46 -5.57 -11.35
C HIS A 375 0.19 -4.06 -11.31
N ILE A 376 -1.07 -3.68 -11.53
CA ILE A 376 -1.57 -2.30 -11.53
C ILE A 376 -2.98 -2.33 -10.93
N LEU A 377 -3.38 -1.26 -10.23
CA LEU A 377 -4.71 -1.14 -9.62
C LEU A 377 -5.64 -0.29 -10.50
N PRO A 378 -6.65 -0.88 -11.17
CA PRO A 378 -7.51 -0.17 -12.12
C PRO A 378 -8.41 0.89 -11.45
N PHE A 379 -8.60 0.81 -10.14
CA PHE A 379 -9.42 1.73 -9.36
C PHE A 379 -8.66 2.96 -8.83
N LEU A 380 -7.34 3.05 -9.06
CA LEU A 380 -6.56 4.24 -8.74
C LEU A 380 -6.65 5.25 -9.88
N ASN A 381 -6.84 6.53 -9.52
CA ASN A 381 -6.81 7.66 -10.45
C ASN A 381 -7.82 7.62 -11.60
N VAL A 382 -8.95 6.97 -11.35
CA VAL A 382 -10.15 7.05 -12.18
C VAL A 382 -11.20 7.87 -11.45
N ASN A 383 -12.20 8.37 -12.20
CA ASN A 383 -13.31 9.09 -11.60
C ASN A 383 -14.06 8.21 -10.56
N ARG A 384 -14.86 8.85 -9.70
CA ARG A 384 -15.53 8.17 -8.57
C ARG A 384 -16.40 7.00 -9.02
N LEU A 385 -17.10 7.13 -10.15
CA LEU A 385 -17.97 6.09 -10.69
C LEU A 385 -17.17 4.87 -11.15
N LYS A 386 -16.13 5.07 -11.96
CA LYS A 386 -15.23 4.00 -12.42
C LYS A 386 -14.53 3.33 -11.23
N ARG A 387 -14.08 4.12 -10.25
CA ARG A 387 -13.46 3.61 -9.02
C ARG A 387 -14.42 2.67 -8.29
N TRP A 388 -15.66 3.11 -8.08
CA TRP A 388 -16.68 2.32 -7.42
C TRP A 388 -16.95 1.01 -8.19
N ALA A 389 -17.10 1.08 -9.52
CA ALA A 389 -17.35 -0.09 -10.35
C ALA A 389 -16.20 -1.12 -10.28
N PHE A 390 -14.94 -0.67 -10.40
CA PHE A 390 -13.78 -1.56 -10.29
C PHE A 390 -13.67 -2.19 -8.89
N LEU A 391 -13.90 -1.42 -7.84
CA LEU A 391 -13.87 -1.94 -6.47
C LEU A 391 -15.01 -2.92 -6.19
N ALA A 392 -16.20 -2.66 -6.72
CA ALA A 392 -17.34 -3.57 -6.62
C ALA A 392 -17.02 -4.92 -7.29
N LEU A 393 -16.50 -4.89 -8.51
CA LEU A 393 -16.09 -6.10 -9.24
C LEU A 393 -14.99 -6.86 -8.51
N GLU A 394 -13.92 -6.18 -8.05
CA GLU A 394 -12.84 -6.83 -7.31
C GLU A 394 -13.33 -7.48 -6.00
N ARG A 395 -14.22 -6.80 -5.27
CA ARG A 395 -14.81 -7.34 -4.03
C ARG A 395 -15.76 -8.50 -4.30
N LEU A 396 -16.46 -8.50 -5.42
CA LEU A 396 -17.37 -9.58 -5.82
C LEU A 396 -16.62 -10.89 -6.05
N VAL A 397 -15.46 -10.84 -6.71
CA VAL A 397 -14.65 -12.05 -7.01
C VAL A 397 -13.58 -12.35 -5.95
N ALA A 398 -13.35 -11.46 -4.99
CA ALA A 398 -12.41 -11.67 -3.89
C ALA A 398 -12.63 -12.99 -3.11
N PRO A 399 -13.88 -13.44 -2.80
CA PRO A 399 -14.12 -14.73 -2.14
C PRO A 399 -13.67 -15.94 -2.96
N LEU A 400 -13.52 -15.77 -4.28
CA LEU A 400 -13.04 -16.79 -5.22
C LEU A 400 -11.51 -16.80 -5.34
N THR A 401 -10.81 -15.94 -4.58
CA THR A 401 -9.35 -15.79 -4.63
C THR A 401 -8.74 -16.32 -3.33
N ASP A 402 -7.80 -17.26 -3.43
CA ASP A 402 -7.11 -17.80 -2.26
C ASP A 402 -5.89 -16.94 -1.88
N ALA A 403 -5.19 -16.37 -2.86
CA ALA A 403 -4.10 -15.43 -2.63
C ALA A 403 -4.01 -14.28 -3.65
N PHE A 404 -3.59 -13.11 -3.17
CA PHE A 404 -3.21 -11.95 -3.96
C PHE A 404 -1.69 -11.78 -3.89
N VAL A 405 -1.05 -11.71 -5.05
CA VAL A 405 0.38 -11.48 -5.20
C VAL A 405 0.60 -10.09 -5.77
N SER A 406 1.03 -9.15 -4.92
CA SER A 406 1.25 -7.75 -5.33
C SER A 406 2.70 -7.52 -5.72
N VAL A 407 2.95 -6.81 -6.83
CA VAL A 407 4.34 -6.53 -7.26
C VAL A 407 5.05 -5.43 -6.46
N SER A 408 4.35 -4.81 -5.50
CA SER A 408 4.97 -3.91 -4.51
C SER A 408 4.18 -3.89 -3.19
N PRO A 409 4.84 -3.52 -2.08
CA PRO A 409 4.16 -3.31 -0.79
C PRO A 409 3.06 -2.27 -0.87
N LYS A 410 3.24 -1.23 -1.70
CA LYS A 410 2.24 -0.19 -1.89
C LYS A 410 0.96 -0.72 -2.55
N MET A 411 1.06 -1.51 -3.61
CA MET A 411 -0.14 -2.13 -4.21
C MET A 411 -0.88 -3.00 -3.21
N GLN A 412 -0.15 -3.78 -2.42
CA GLN A 412 -0.74 -4.58 -1.36
C GLN A 412 -1.47 -3.71 -0.33
N ALA A 413 -0.81 -2.64 0.15
CA ALA A 413 -1.40 -1.71 1.11
C ALA A 413 -2.67 -1.05 0.54
N CYS A 414 -2.68 -0.67 -0.74
CA CYS A 414 -3.87 -0.12 -1.40
C CYS A 414 -5.01 -1.15 -1.50
N CYS A 415 -4.73 -2.40 -1.89
CA CYS A 415 -5.72 -3.48 -1.89
C CYS A 415 -6.33 -3.69 -0.49
N ARG A 416 -5.47 -3.72 0.55
CA ARG A 416 -5.90 -3.88 1.95
C ARG A 416 -6.72 -2.68 2.44
N ALA A 417 -6.30 -1.46 2.14
CA ALA A 417 -7.02 -0.23 2.50
C ALA A 417 -8.43 -0.18 1.86
N GLU A 418 -8.56 -0.73 0.65
CA GLU A 418 -9.82 -0.86 -0.06
C GLU A 418 -10.55 -2.19 0.20
N ARG A 419 -10.08 -3.00 1.15
CA ARG A 419 -10.70 -4.27 1.56
C ARG A 419 -10.90 -5.27 0.42
N VAL A 420 -10.01 -5.24 -0.57
CA VAL A 420 -9.98 -6.25 -1.63
C VAL A 420 -9.33 -7.51 -1.06
N GLY A 421 -10.09 -8.61 -0.97
CA GLY A 421 -9.56 -9.89 -0.52
C GLY A 421 -9.23 -9.96 0.97
N GLU A 422 -10.05 -9.41 1.88
CA GLU A 422 -9.80 -9.45 3.33
C GLU A 422 -9.55 -10.86 3.90
N ARG A 423 -10.17 -11.87 3.29
CA ARG A 423 -10.05 -13.29 3.69
C ARG A 423 -8.96 -14.06 2.95
N ALA A 424 -8.36 -13.45 1.94
CA ALA A 424 -7.33 -14.07 1.12
C ALA A 424 -5.94 -13.81 1.70
N LEU A 425 -4.99 -14.67 1.37
CA LEU A 425 -3.58 -14.41 1.65
C LEU A 425 -3.11 -13.24 0.77
N HIS A 426 -2.41 -12.26 1.34
CA HIS A 426 -1.75 -11.21 0.57
C HIS A 426 -0.25 -11.32 0.75
N VAL A 427 0.46 -11.42 -0.38
CA VAL A 427 1.92 -11.52 -0.45
C VAL A 427 2.43 -10.44 -1.39
N VAL A 428 3.64 -9.95 -1.12
CA VAL A 428 4.36 -9.10 -2.06
C VAL A 428 5.36 -9.98 -2.77
N ALA A 429 5.30 -10.03 -4.10
CA ALA A 429 6.33 -10.62 -4.95
C ALA A 429 6.81 -9.58 -5.96
N PRO A 430 7.93 -8.89 -5.70
CA PRO A 430 8.47 -7.91 -6.64
C PRO A 430 8.63 -8.51 -8.03
N SER A 431 8.37 -7.69 -9.03
CA SER A 431 8.46 -8.12 -10.41
C SER A 431 9.91 -8.42 -10.77
N GLY A 432 10.21 -9.68 -11.06
CA GLY A 432 11.55 -10.17 -11.36
C GLY A 432 12.11 -9.59 -12.66
N MET A 433 13.44 -9.51 -12.74
CA MET A 433 14.20 -9.15 -13.93
C MET A 433 15.54 -9.87 -13.93
N ASP A 434 16.17 -9.92 -15.11
CA ASP A 434 17.48 -10.55 -15.28
C ASP A 434 18.58 -9.62 -14.74
N VAL A 435 18.82 -9.72 -13.43
CA VAL A 435 19.83 -8.92 -12.72
C VAL A 435 21.22 -9.08 -13.32
N ALA A 436 21.56 -10.29 -13.78
CA ALA A 436 22.88 -10.57 -14.35
C ALA A 436 23.04 -9.91 -15.72
N LEU A 437 22.02 -9.98 -16.57
CA LEU A 437 21.98 -9.34 -17.89
C LEU A 437 22.29 -7.84 -17.78
N PHE A 438 21.58 -7.10 -16.92
CA PHE A 438 21.78 -5.65 -16.80
C PHE A 438 23.13 -5.28 -16.15
N ARG A 439 23.63 -6.07 -15.19
CA ARG A 439 24.92 -5.81 -14.54
C ARG A 439 26.13 -6.07 -15.45
N ARG A 440 26.01 -7.03 -16.36
CA ARG A 440 27.08 -7.45 -17.27
C ARG A 440 26.97 -6.82 -18.65
N ALA A 441 25.94 -6.02 -18.90
CA ALA A 441 25.72 -5.38 -20.19
C ALA A 441 26.88 -4.46 -20.54
N GLU A 442 27.42 -4.65 -21.74
CA GLU A 442 28.44 -3.77 -22.31
C GLU A 442 27.77 -2.64 -23.10
N PRO A 443 28.32 -1.41 -23.02
CA PRO A 443 27.84 -0.30 -23.85
C PRO A 443 28.06 -0.61 -25.34
N PHE A 444 27.32 0.08 -26.20
CA PHE A 444 27.54 0.03 -27.64
C PHE A 444 28.91 0.62 -28.00
N GLY A 445 29.56 0.02 -29.00
CA GLY A 445 30.73 0.62 -29.63
C GLY A 445 30.37 1.86 -30.46
N ALA A 446 31.37 2.69 -30.78
CA ALA A 446 31.16 3.92 -31.53
C ALA A 446 30.44 3.69 -32.88
N ALA A 447 30.88 2.70 -33.66
CA ALA A 447 30.28 2.37 -34.95
C ALA A 447 28.84 1.86 -34.86
N GLU A 448 28.48 1.19 -33.75
CA GLU A 448 27.09 0.75 -33.51
C GLU A 448 26.18 1.95 -33.20
N LEU A 449 26.64 2.86 -32.33
CA LEU A 449 25.90 4.09 -32.01
C LEU A 449 25.69 4.98 -33.25
N GLU A 450 26.71 5.12 -34.09
CA GLU A 450 26.59 5.91 -35.32
C GLU A 450 25.60 5.31 -36.32
N ARG A 451 25.49 3.99 -36.38
CA ARG A 451 24.50 3.30 -37.22
C ARG A 451 23.07 3.53 -36.72
N GLU A 452 22.88 3.52 -35.41
CA GLU A 452 21.56 3.64 -34.77
C GLU A 452 21.06 5.09 -34.68
N LEU A 453 21.97 6.05 -34.44
CA LEU A 453 21.62 7.45 -34.12
C LEU A 453 22.09 8.46 -35.18
N GLY A 454 22.94 8.04 -36.11
CA GLY A 454 23.56 8.87 -37.15
C GLY A 454 25.00 9.28 -36.84
N ALA A 455 25.67 9.88 -37.83
CA ALA A 455 27.07 10.31 -37.74
C ALA A 455 27.32 11.24 -36.53
N GLY A 456 28.44 11.03 -35.85
CA GLY A 456 28.83 11.81 -34.66
C GLY A 456 28.11 11.43 -33.37
N ALA A 457 27.18 10.47 -33.39
CA ALA A 457 26.45 10.05 -32.19
C ALA A 457 27.35 9.47 -31.09
N ALA A 458 28.48 8.86 -31.45
CA ALA A 458 29.43 8.31 -30.49
C ALA A 458 30.05 9.36 -29.55
N ALA A 459 30.10 10.63 -29.98
CA ALA A 459 30.61 11.75 -29.19
C ALA A 459 29.52 12.42 -28.33
N ARG A 460 28.25 12.00 -28.44
CA ARG A 460 27.10 12.64 -27.79
C ARG A 460 26.81 12.04 -26.43
N LYS A 461 26.26 12.87 -25.53
CA LYS A 461 25.86 12.44 -24.19
C LYS A 461 24.44 11.87 -24.22
N LEU A 462 24.30 10.57 -23.98
CA LEU A 462 23.01 9.89 -24.06
C LEU A 462 22.21 10.05 -22.77
N VAL A 463 21.06 10.72 -22.87
CA VAL A 463 20.01 10.76 -21.86
C VAL A 463 18.98 9.70 -22.25
N VAL A 464 18.88 8.61 -21.49
CA VAL A 464 18.04 7.46 -21.89
C VAL A 464 16.76 7.39 -21.07
N MET A 465 15.64 7.15 -21.73
CA MET A 465 14.33 6.94 -21.09
C MET A 465 13.65 5.68 -21.65
N ALA A 466 13.52 4.65 -20.82
CA ALA A 466 12.73 3.46 -21.11
C ALA A 466 11.27 3.66 -20.71
N ALA A 467 10.40 3.90 -21.70
CA ALA A 467 8.98 4.18 -21.45
C ALA A 467 8.11 3.85 -22.66
N ALA A 468 6.97 3.19 -22.41
CA ALA A 468 5.88 3.15 -23.39
C ALA A 468 5.40 4.58 -23.70
N LEU A 469 5.11 4.91 -24.96
CA LEU A 469 4.72 6.28 -25.34
C LEU A 469 3.23 6.50 -25.04
N GLU A 470 2.91 6.54 -23.75
CA GLU A 470 1.57 6.77 -23.20
C GLU A 470 1.54 8.11 -22.43
N PRO A 471 0.39 8.79 -22.34
CA PRO A 471 0.29 10.10 -21.66
C PRO A 471 0.85 10.09 -20.23
N ARG A 472 0.57 9.02 -19.47
CA ARG A 472 1.04 8.87 -18.07
C ARG A 472 2.56 8.83 -17.90
N LYS A 473 3.32 8.57 -18.97
CA LYS A 473 4.79 8.56 -18.95
C LYS A 473 5.38 9.96 -19.13
N ARG A 474 4.56 10.91 -19.59
CA ARG A 474 4.85 12.34 -19.64
C ARG A 474 6.11 12.71 -20.42
N VAL A 475 6.46 11.91 -21.43
CA VAL A 475 7.64 12.13 -22.28
C VAL A 475 7.54 13.49 -22.99
N ALA A 476 6.36 13.81 -23.56
CA ALA A 476 6.13 15.09 -24.22
C ALA A 476 6.19 16.29 -23.25
N GLU A 477 5.66 16.13 -22.02
CA GLU A 477 5.70 17.16 -20.98
C GLU A 477 7.10 17.38 -20.40
N PHE A 478 7.99 16.38 -20.51
CA PHE A 478 9.39 16.48 -20.10
C PHE A 478 10.26 17.27 -21.10
N LEU A 479 9.87 17.36 -22.38
CA LEU A 479 10.68 18.00 -23.42
C LEU A 479 11.08 19.46 -23.14
N PRO A 480 10.26 20.32 -22.53
CA PRO A 480 10.69 21.65 -22.08
C PRO A 480 11.87 21.61 -21.10
N ALA A 481 11.88 20.64 -20.17
CA ALA A 481 13.01 20.45 -19.27
C ALA A 481 14.26 20.01 -20.06
N PHE A 482 14.07 19.12 -21.04
CA PHE A 482 15.16 18.68 -21.90
C PHE A 482 15.69 19.78 -22.82
N ARG A 483 14.86 20.73 -23.28
CA ARG A 483 15.32 21.95 -23.98
C ARG A 483 16.32 22.71 -23.12
N ASN A 484 15.99 22.95 -21.84
CA ASN A 484 16.90 23.59 -20.90
C ASN A 484 18.19 22.77 -20.69
N VAL A 485 18.16 21.45 -20.84
CA VAL A 485 19.38 20.61 -20.82
C VAL A 485 20.22 20.89 -22.06
N VAL A 486 19.63 20.84 -23.26
CA VAL A 486 20.35 21.06 -24.53
C VAL A 486 20.94 22.48 -24.62
N ASP A 487 20.28 23.49 -24.08
CA ASP A 487 20.82 24.87 -24.02
C ASP A 487 22.16 24.96 -23.28
N ARG A 488 22.39 24.06 -22.32
CA ARG A 488 23.60 24.02 -21.48
C ARG A 488 24.54 22.87 -21.85
N CYS A 489 24.04 21.86 -22.56
CA CYS A 489 24.75 20.69 -23.04
C CYS A 489 24.30 20.38 -24.48
N PRO A 490 24.79 21.11 -25.50
CA PRO A 490 24.32 20.97 -26.88
C PRO A 490 24.52 19.57 -27.48
N ASP A 491 25.50 18.84 -26.95
CA ASP A 491 25.86 17.46 -27.30
C ASP A 491 24.91 16.41 -26.71
N ALA A 492 23.95 16.78 -25.85
CA ALA A 492 23.00 15.84 -25.25
C ALA A 492 21.95 15.32 -26.23
N VAL A 493 21.64 14.03 -26.16
CA VAL A 493 20.58 13.36 -26.94
C VAL A 493 19.65 12.61 -26.00
N LEU A 494 18.36 12.90 -26.08
CA LEU A 494 17.31 12.11 -25.46
C LEU A 494 16.98 10.92 -26.36
N VAL A 495 17.30 9.72 -25.89
CA VAL A 495 16.94 8.46 -26.52
C VAL A 495 15.78 7.85 -25.74
N VAL A 496 14.62 7.73 -26.38
CA VAL A 496 13.44 7.11 -25.78
C VAL A 496 13.25 5.71 -26.35
N LEU A 497 13.27 4.72 -25.46
CA LEU A 497 13.13 3.30 -25.76
C LEU A 497 11.70 2.87 -25.44
N GLY A 498 10.85 2.87 -26.45
CA GLY A 498 9.49 2.37 -26.37
C GLY A 498 8.60 2.89 -27.49
N GLU A 499 7.43 2.27 -27.60
CA GLU A 499 6.41 2.59 -28.59
C GLU A 499 5.10 2.97 -27.91
N GLY A 500 4.23 3.67 -28.63
CA GLY A 500 2.91 4.01 -28.14
C GLY A 500 2.23 5.16 -28.88
N PRO A 501 0.95 5.42 -28.55
CA PRO A 501 0.12 6.39 -29.27
C PRO A 501 0.61 7.84 -29.19
N GLU A 502 1.44 8.21 -28.19
CA GLU A 502 1.97 9.57 -28.04
C GLU A 502 3.15 9.88 -28.97
N ARG A 503 3.62 8.92 -29.78
CA ARG A 503 4.82 9.09 -30.63
C ARG A 503 4.80 10.38 -31.45
N GLU A 504 3.72 10.61 -32.19
CA GLU A 504 3.58 11.80 -33.04
C GLU A 504 3.44 13.10 -32.24
N CYS A 505 2.82 13.04 -31.06
CA CYS A 505 2.72 14.16 -30.14
C CYS A 505 4.12 14.59 -29.65
N ILE A 506 4.95 13.61 -29.27
CA ILE A 506 6.32 13.82 -28.80
C ILE A 506 7.18 14.42 -29.92
N LEU A 507 7.11 13.89 -31.15
CA LEU A 507 7.90 14.40 -32.27
C LEU A 507 7.51 15.84 -32.62
N ARG A 508 6.23 16.16 -32.75
CA ARG A 508 5.77 17.54 -33.00
C ARG A 508 6.20 18.50 -31.90
N ARG A 509 6.15 18.07 -30.64
CA ARG A 509 6.58 18.90 -29.51
C ARG A 509 8.10 19.11 -29.50
N ALA A 510 8.88 18.08 -29.87
CA ALA A 510 10.32 18.20 -30.03
C ALA A 510 10.68 19.18 -31.16
N GLU A 511 9.99 19.11 -32.30
CA GLU A 511 10.18 20.04 -33.41
C GLU A 511 9.85 21.48 -33.02
N ALA A 512 8.71 21.71 -32.35
CA ALA A 512 8.31 23.03 -31.85
C ALA A 512 9.31 23.64 -30.84
N LEU A 513 10.12 22.81 -30.17
CA LEU A 513 11.15 23.22 -29.23
C LEU A 513 12.56 23.27 -29.86
N GLY A 514 12.68 23.05 -31.17
CA GLY A 514 13.98 23.01 -31.85
C GLY A 514 14.88 21.86 -31.38
N LEU A 515 14.28 20.71 -31.02
CA LEU A 515 14.96 19.53 -30.49
C LEU A 515 15.02 18.36 -31.49
N ARG A 516 14.77 18.62 -32.78
CA ARG A 516 14.72 17.60 -33.83
C ARG A 516 15.98 16.74 -33.91
N ASP A 517 17.15 17.32 -33.68
CA ASP A 517 18.43 16.60 -33.70
C ASP A 517 18.85 16.03 -32.34
N ASN A 518 18.12 16.37 -31.26
CA ASN A 518 18.42 15.95 -29.91
C ASN A 518 17.45 14.88 -29.37
N VAL A 519 16.33 14.62 -30.06
CA VAL A 519 15.34 13.61 -29.62
C VAL A 519 15.30 12.46 -30.62
N ARG A 520 15.43 11.23 -30.11
CA ARG A 520 15.41 9.99 -30.90
C ARG A 520 14.44 9.00 -30.25
N LEU A 521 13.36 8.68 -30.96
CA LEU A 521 12.39 7.67 -30.55
C LEU A 521 12.72 6.38 -31.30
N LEU A 522 13.37 5.43 -30.62
CA LEU A 522 13.90 4.22 -31.25
C LEU A 522 12.93 3.04 -31.24
N GLY A 523 11.72 3.26 -30.71
CA GLY A 523 10.75 2.21 -30.54
C GLY A 523 11.18 1.18 -29.50
N TYR A 524 10.58 0.00 -29.58
CA TYR A 524 10.91 -1.11 -28.70
C TYR A 524 12.27 -1.70 -29.04
N ARG A 525 13.08 -1.97 -28.01
CA ARG A 525 14.43 -2.52 -28.11
C ARG A 525 14.53 -3.80 -27.28
N VAL A 526 15.05 -4.86 -27.89
CA VAL A 526 15.34 -6.14 -27.21
C VAL A 526 16.67 -6.08 -26.46
N ASP A 527 17.57 -5.19 -26.89
CA ASP A 527 18.91 -4.90 -26.41
C ASP A 527 18.92 -3.70 -25.44
N ILE A 528 17.85 -3.55 -24.65
CA ILE A 528 17.65 -2.41 -23.75
C ILE A 528 18.81 -2.27 -22.74
N GLU A 529 19.36 -3.37 -22.25
CA GLU A 529 20.48 -3.41 -21.32
C GLU A 529 21.73 -2.71 -21.88
N ARG A 530 22.01 -2.85 -23.18
CA ARG A 530 23.13 -2.17 -23.85
C ARG A 530 22.89 -0.67 -23.99
N TRP A 531 21.64 -0.27 -24.26
CA TRP A 531 21.26 1.14 -24.30
C TRP A 531 21.41 1.80 -22.92
N LEU A 532 20.97 1.11 -21.86
CA LEU A 532 21.17 1.57 -20.50
C LEU A 532 22.66 1.62 -20.15
N ALA A 533 23.44 0.59 -20.51
CA ALA A 533 24.89 0.61 -20.32
C ALA A 533 25.59 1.73 -21.12
N SER A 534 24.99 2.24 -22.20
CA SER A 534 25.53 3.37 -22.98
C SER A 534 25.09 4.73 -22.44
N ALA A 535 24.13 4.79 -21.52
CA ALA A 535 23.58 6.05 -21.03
C ALA A 535 24.61 6.84 -20.21
N SER A 536 24.60 8.16 -20.38
CA SER A 536 25.25 9.09 -19.44
C SER A 536 24.37 9.32 -18.21
N VAL A 537 23.05 9.37 -18.41
CA VAL A 537 22.03 9.49 -17.36
C VAL A 537 20.73 8.87 -17.82
N CYS A 538 20.01 8.21 -16.93
CA CYS A 538 18.70 7.66 -17.21
C CYS A 538 17.59 8.51 -16.56
N VAL A 539 16.46 8.66 -17.25
CA VAL A 539 15.37 9.54 -16.79
C VAL A 539 14.04 8.79 -16.69
N LEU A 540 13.24 9.13 -15.68
CA LEU A 540 11.84 8.68 -15.56
C LEU A 540 10.93 9.86 -15.19
N SER A 541 10.06 10.29 -16.10
CA SER A 541 9.13 11.42 -15.93
C SER A 541 7.70 11.00 -15.56
N SER A 542 7.46 9.73 -15.28
CA SER A 542 6.11 9.17 -15.18
C SER A 542 5.28 9.82 -14.07
N GLU A 543 3.99 10.02 -14.33
CA GLU A 543 3.01 10.44 -13.32
C GLU A 543 2.80 9.32 -12.29
N ARG A 544 2.74 8.06 -12.78
CA ARG A 544 2.27 6.90 -12.02
C ARG A 544 2.88 5.60 -12.53
N GLU A 545 3.26 4.76 -11.57
CA GLU A 545 3.74 3.39 -11.79
C GLU A 545 3.15 2.44 -10.75
N GLY A 546 3.04 1.15 -11.12
CA GLY A 546 2.86 0.09 -10.12
C GLY A 546 4.19 -0.18 -9.41
N LEU A 547 5.19 -0.60 -10.18
CA LEU A 547 6.58 -0.70 -9.78
C LEU A 547 7.41 0.01 -10.85
N PRO A 548 8.31 0.95 -10.50
CA PRO A 548 9.15 1.64 -11.48
C PRO A 548 10.29 0.72 -11.97
N ARG A 549 9.94 -0.34 -12.71
CA ARG A 549 10.88 -1.35 -13.25
C ARG A 549 12.05 -0.72 -14.00
N ALA A 550 11.78 0.32 -14.77
CA ALA A 550 12.80 1.05 -15.52
C ALA A 550 13.90 1.58 -14.58
N VAL A 551 13.56 2.15 -13.43
CA VAL A 551 14.57 2.66 -12.48
C VAL A 551 15.41 1.53 -11.90
N VAL A 552 14.81 0.37 -11.60
CA VAL A 552 15.57 -0.80 -11.15
C VAL A 552 16.57 -1.23 -12.23
N GLN A 553 16.16 -1.25 -13.49
CA GLN A 553 17.05 -1.56 -14.63
C GLN A 553 18.17 -0.51 -14.78
N TYR A 554 17.87 0.78 -14.59
CA TYR A 554 18.86 1.85 -14.67
C TYR A 554 19.94 1.71 -13.59
N VAL A 555 19.53 1.42 -12.36
CA VAL A 555 20.46 1.20 -11.23
C VAL A 555 21.25 -0.09 -11.42
N LEU A 556 20.63 -1.15 -11.96
CA LEU A 556 21.35 -2.39 -12.31
C LEU A 556 22.42 -2.17 -13.39
N ALA A 557 22.13 -1.33 -14.39
CA ALA A 557 23.10 -0.90 -15.41
C ALA A 557 24.14 0.11 -14.86
N ALA A 558 24.11 0.37 -13.55
CA ALA A 558 24.99 1.28 -12.83
C ALA A 558 24.98 2.72 -13.36
N ARG A 559 23.80 3.22 -13.75
CA ARG A 559 23.67 4.58 -14.29
C ARG A 559 23.03 5.56 -13.32
N PRO A 560 23.52 6.82 -13.27
CA PRO A 560 22.84 7.88 -12.54
C PRO A 560 21.41 8.04 -13.05
N VAL A 561 20.47 8.23 -12.12
CA VAL A 561 19.05 8.35 -12.46
C VAL A 561 18.51 9.73 -12.05
N VAL A 562 17.66 10.32 -12.90
CA VAL A 562 16.81 11.45 -12.50
C VAL A 562 15.36 11.04 -12.68
N ALA A 563 14.58 11.05 -11.61
CA ALA A 563 13.20 10.60 -11.65
C ALA A 563 12.25 11.61 -11.00
N ALA A 564 11.05 11.72 -11.56
CA ALA A 564 9.93 12.36 -10.88
C ALA A 564 9.54 11.53 -9.65
N ASP A 565 9.16 12.19 -8.56
CA ASP A 565 8.78 11.53 -7.31
C ASP A 565 7.64 10.53 -7.56
N LEU A 566 7.96 9.27 -7.31
CA LEU A 566 7.07 8.14 -7.52
C LEU A 566 7.04 7.27 -6.27
N PRO A 567 5.86 6.84 -5.84
CA PRO A 567 5.77 5.99 -4.66
C PRO A 567 6.47 4.63 -4.86
N GLY A 568 7.33 4.25 -3.92
CA GLY A 568 8.13 3.01 -3.98
C GLY A 568 9.46 3.17 -4.70
N LEU A 569 9.78 4.37 -5.17
CA LEU A 569 11.07 4.73 -5.77
C LEU A 569 12.21 4.69 -4.73
N ASP A 570 11.89 5.00 -3.47
CA ASP A 570 12.78 4.98 -2.31
C ASP A 570 13.41 3.61 -2.03
N ALA A 571 12.83 2.52 -2.56
CA ALA A 571 13.39 1.18 -2.43
C ALA A 571 14.64 0.95 -3.31
N VAL A 572 14.89 1.80 -4.31
CA VAL A 572 15.96 1.60 -5.30
C VAL A 572 16.73 2.89 -5.64
N LEU A 573 16.09 4.05 -5.50
CA LEU A 573 16.68 5.34 -5.78
C LEU A 573 16.80 6.14 -4.48
N HIS A 574 18.03 6.42 -4.07
CA HIS A 574 18.39 7.18 -2.90
C HIS A 574 18.87 8.57 -3.36
N ASP A 575 18.06 9.58 -3.07
CA ASP A 575 18.30 10.96 -3.50
C ASP A 575 19.66 11.47 -3.02
N GLY A 576 20.48 11.98 -3.95
CA GLY A 576 21.83 12.46 -3.69
C GLY A 576 22.93 11.38 -3.65
N GLU A 577 22.57 10.09 -3.71
CA GLU A 577 23.50 8.96 -3.62
C GLU A 577 23.69 8.23 -4.95
N ASN A 578 22.60 7.80 -5.61
CA ASN A 578 22.62 7.16 -6.92
C ASN A 578 21.73 7.85 -7.96
N GLY A 579 21.08 8.94 -7.59
CA GLY A 579 20.32 9.77 -8.49
C GLY A 579 19.64 10.93 -7.79
N PHE A 580 18.73 11.58 -8.50
CA PHE A 580 17.94 12.69 -8.00
C PHE A 580 16.45 12.42 -8.13
N VAL A 581 15.71 12.71 -7.06
CA VAL A 581 14.25 12.71 -7.05
C VAL A 581 13.75 14.14 -7.14
N THR A 582 12.87 14.38 -8.10
CA THR A 582 12.34 15.73 -8.43
C THR A 582 10.83 15.78 -8.22
N SER A 583 10.26 16.97 -8.11
CA SER A 583 8.82 17.13 -7.93
C SER A 583 8.07 16.53 -9.12
N SER A 584 7.07 15.67 -8.85
CA SER A 584 6.19 15.17 -9.90
C SER A 584 5.26 16.24 -10.46
N ASP A 585 5.02 17.33 -9.73
CA ASP A 585 4.19 18.45 -10.21
C ASP A 585 4.95 19.39 -11.17
N ASP A 586 6.29 19.37 -11.14
CA ASP A 586 7.13 20.26 -11.94
C ASP A 586 8.28 19.50 -12.64
N LEU A 587 8.04 19.07 -13.87
CA LEU A 587 9.07 18.39 -14.67
C LEU A 587 10.19 19.33 -15.14
N LEU A 588 9.99 20.66 -15.17
CA LEU A 588 11.07 21.59 -15.54
C LEU A 588 12.24 21.50 -14.55
N SER A 589 11.95 21.24 -13.27
CA SER A 589 12.95 21.04 -12.22
C SER A 589 13.94 19.89 -12.49
N MET A 590 13.60 18.94 -13.39
CA MET A 590 14.49 17.85 -13.79
C MET A 590 15.72 18.30 -14.56
N ALA A 591 15.68 19.47 -15.20
CA ALA A 591 16.75 19.92 -16.08
C ALA A 591 18.08 20.15 -15.34
N GLU A 592 18.04 20.72 -14.13
CA GLU A 592 19.23 21.04 -13.36
C GLU A 592 19.99 19.79 -12.88
N PRO A 593 19.34 18.80 -12.24
CA PRO A 593 19.96 17.52 -11.93
C PRO A 593 20.60 16.82 -13.13
N ILE A 594 19.92 16.83 -14.29
CA ILE A 594 20.44 16.21 -15.52
C ILE A 594 21.72 16.94 -15.96
N VAL A 595 21.72 18.27 -16.04
CA VAL A 595 22.91 19.05 -16.43
C VAL A 595 24.07 18.80 -15.47
N ARG A 596 23.82 18.75 -14.15
CA ARG A 596 24.87 18.45 -13.17
C ARG A 596 25.51 17.09 -13.41
N LEU A 597 24.72 16.06 -13.73
CA LEU A 597 25.22 14.72 -14.03
C LEU A 597 25.98 14.67 -15.36
N LEU A 598 25.57 15.45 -16.37
CA LEU A 598 26.23 15.52 -17.67
C LEU A 598 27.52 16.37 -17.68
N THR A 599 27.70 17.25 -16.71
CA THR A 599 28.83 18.21 -16.65
C THR A 599 29.82 17.95 -15.53
N ILE A 600 29.47 17.16 -14.50
CA ILE A 600 30.33 16.83 -13.36
C ILE A 600 30.64 15.32 -13.35
N PRO A 601 31.69 14.84 -14.05
CA PRO A 601 32.01 13.41 -14.15
C PRO A 601 32.21 12.72 -12.81
N ARG A 602 32.81 13.42 -11.83
CA ARG A 602 33.02 12.89 -10.47
C ARG A 602 31.70 12.58 -9.76
N LEU A 603 30.65 13.36 -10.00
CA LEU A 603 29.33 13.12 -9.42
C LEU A 603 28.67 11.89 -10.07
N ALA A 604 28.74 11.80 -11.40
CA ALA A 604 28.22 10.65 -12.14
C ALA A 604 28.92 9.33 -11.75
N GLU A 605 30.25 9.33 -11.61
CA GLU A 605 31.00 8.14 -11.18
C GLU A 605 30.68 7.76 -9.73
N ARG A 606 30.49 8.73 -8.84
CA ARG A 606 30.06 8.47 -7.46
C ARG A 606 28.71 7.74 -7.44
N PHE A 607 27.74 8.23 -8.22
CA PHE A 607 26.40 7.64 -8.31
C PHE A 607 26.42 6.24 -8.93
N SER A 608 27.24 6.07 -9.97
CA SER A 608 27.45 4.77 -10.62
C SER A 608 28.07 3.76 -9.65
N SER A 609 29.10 4.17 -8.91
CA SER A 609 29.78 3.36 -7.89
C SER A 609 28.88 2.98 -6.71
N TYR A 610 27.96 3.86 -6.31
CA TYR A 610 26.93 3.53 -5.34
C TYR A 610 26.00 2.43 -5.91
N SER A 611 25.48 2.64 -7.12
CA SER A 611 24.57 1.70 -7.80
C SER A 611 25.17 0.29 -7.95
N ARG A 612 26.44 0.18 -8.34
CA ARG A 612 27.14 -1.13 -8.48
C ARG A 612 27.12 -1.95 -7.18
N ARG A 613 27.19 -1.28 -6.03
CA ARG A 613 27.26 -1.89 -4.69
C ARG A 613 25.90 -2.21 -4.08
N MET A 614 24.81 -1.66 -4.61
CA MET A 614 23.48 -1.95 -4.10
C MET A 614 23.13 -3.42 -4.28
N ASP A 615 22.57 -4.06 -3.26
CA ASP A 615 21.97 -5.38 -3.42
C ASP A 615 20.57 -5.24 -4.01
N LEU A 616 20.41 -5.76 -5.23
CA LEU A 616 19.13 -5.79 -5.95
C LEU A 616 18.65 -7.24 -6.19
N SER A 617 19.15 -8.21 -5.42
CA SER A 617 18.76 -9.63 -5.50
C SER A 617 17.26 -9.86 -5.26
N ALA A 618 16.62 -8.98 -4.49
CA ALA A 618 15.17 -9.00 -4.27
C ALA A 618 14.34 -8.81 -5.55
N TRP A 619 14.92 -8.24 -6.61
CA TRP A 619 14.28 -8.08 -7.92
C TRP A 619 14.73 -9.15 -8.95
N SER A 620 15.45 -10.18 -8.53
CA SER A 620 15.80 -11.30 -9.42
C SER A 620 14.59 -12.15 -9.79
N ILE A 621 14.66 -12.79 -10.97
CA ILE A 621 13.68 -13.81 -11.40
C ILE A 621 13.60 -14.94 -10.38
N ASP A 622 14.74 -15.37 -9.82
CA ASP A 622 14.82 -16.45 -8.84
C ASP A 622 14.07 -16.11 -7.55
N ASN A 623 14.29 -14.90 -7.00
CA ASN A 623 13.56 -14.47 -5.81
C ASN A 623 12.05 -14.35 -6.08
N MET A 624 11.65 -13.77 -7.23
CA MET A 624 10.23 -13.70 -7.61
C MET A 624 9.62 -15.12 -7.68
N THR A 625 10.32 -16.06 -8.30
CA THR A 625 9.86 -17.44 -8.47
C THR A 625 9.76 -18.16 -7.13
N ALA A 626 10.77 -18.06 -6.27
CA ALA A 626 10.76 -18.63 -4.94
C ALA A 626 9.63 -18.06 -4.06
N GLN A 627 9.24 -16.79 -4.25
CA GLN A 627 8.09 -16.20 -3.56
C GLN A 627 6.76 -16.72 -4.11
N LEU A 628 6.65 -16.89 -5.43
CA LEU A 628 5.47 -17.49 -6.07
C LEU A 628 5.26 -18.95 -5.64
N GLU A 629 6.32 -19.75 -5.61
CA GLU A 629 6.25 -21.15 -5.15
C GLU A 629 5.77 -21.23 -3.69
N ARG A 630 6.35 -20.41 -2.80
CA ARG A 630 5.90 -20.33 -1.40
C ARG A 630 4.41 -20.01 -1.30
N VAL A 631 3.90 -19.10 -2.14
CA VAL A 631 2.46 -18.79 -2.19
C VAL A 631 1.67 -20.01 -2.64
N TYR A 632 2.07 -20.68 -3.73
CA TYR A 632 1.34 -21.81 -4.30
C TYR A 632 1.27 -23.00 -3.34
N PHE A 633 2.41 -23.42 -2.78
CA PHE A 633 2.44 -24.51 -1.81
C PHE A 633 1.71 -24.13 -0.52
N GLY A 634 1.83 -22.89 -0.06
CA GLY A 634 1.12 -22.38 1.11
C GLY A 634 -0.40 -22.45 0.97
N VAL A 635 -0.96 -21.98 -0.16
CA VAL A 635 -2.42 -22.02 -0.37
C VAL A 635 -2.96 -23.44 -0.51
N LEU A 636 -2.21 -24.33 -1.16
CA LEU A 636 -2.58 -25.75 -1.28
C LEU A 636 -2.56 -26.45 0.09
N HIS A 637 -1.55 -26.15 0.92
CA HIS A 637 -1.45 -26.70 2.28
C HIS A 637 -2.64 -26.27 3.16
N VAL A 638 -2.98 -24.98 3.17
CA VAL A 638 -4.12 -24.45 3.94
C VAL A 638 -5.43 -25.11 3.52
N ARG A 639 -5.63 -25.35 2.21
CA ARG A 639 -6.84 -26.02 1.70
C ARG A 639 -6.93 -27.48 2.10
N ARG A 640 -5.83 -28.25 1.99
CA ARG A 640 -5.80 -29.65 2.44
C ARG A 640 -6.17 -29.77 3.93
N ARG A 641 -5.67 -28.86 4.77
CA ARG A 641 -6.03 -28.82 6.20
C ARG A 641 -7.52 -28.53 6.44
N LYS A 642 -8.10 -27.56 5.72
CA LYS A 642 -9.54 -27.25 5.83
C LYS A 642 -10.42 -28.41 5.36
N GLN A 643 -10.04 -29.12 4.30
CA GLN A 643 -10.76 -30.30 3.84
C GLN A 643 -10.70 -31.43 4.87
N ARG A 644 -9.53 -31.71 5.47
CA ARG A 644 -9.39 -32.72 6.53
C ARG A 644 -10.22 -32.42 7.78
N THR A 645 -10.27 -31.16 8.20
CA THR A 645 -11.08 -30.74 9.36
C THR A 645 -12.59 -30.80 9.09
N LEU A 646 -13.03 -30.66 7.84
CA LEU A 646 -14.44 -30.79 7.45
C LEU A 646 -14.90 -32.25 7.28
N VAL A 647 -13.97 -33.17 6.98
CA VAL A 647 -14.25 -34.61 6.78
C VAL A 647 -14.17 -35.41 8.09
N GLY A 648 -13.88 -34.76 9.23
CA GLY A 648 -13.92 -35.41 10.55
C GLY A 648 -12.74 -36.36 10.82
N GLU A 649 -11.68 -36.33 10.01
CA GLU A 649 -10.47 -37.09 10.32
C GLU A 649 -9.69 -36.40 11.45
N PRO A 650 -9.40 -37.09 12.57
CA PRO A 650 -8.58 -36.54 13.64
C PRO A 650 -7.17 -36.23 13.11
N ALA A 651 -6.67 -35.04 13.46
CA ALA A 651 -5.26 -34.70 13.25
C ALA A 651 -4.42 -35.68 14.09
N TRP A 652 -3.78 -36.64 13.42
CA TRP A 652 -3.08 -37.76 14.04
C TRP A 652 -2.17 -37.37 15.21
N THR A 653 -2.28 -38.20 16.24
CA THR A 653 -1.42 -38.37 17.40
C THR A 653 0.06 -38.51 17.02
N LEU A 654 0.91 -37.70 17.65
CA LEU A 654 2.35 -37.97 17.72
C LEU A 654 2.56 -39.19 18.63
N SER A 655 2.99 -40.30 18.06
CA SER A 655 3.59 -41.41 18.81
C SER A 655 5.07 -41.50 18.44
N SER A 656 5.89 -41.28 19.48
CA SER A 656 7.29 -41.69 19.70
C SER A 656 8.29 -41.54 18.57
#